data_AF-A0A917L6J9-F1
#
_entry.id   AF-A0A917L6J9-F1
#
_cell.length_a   1.000
_cell.length_b   1.000
_cell.length_c   1.000
_cell.angle_alpha   90.00
_cell.angle_beta   90.00
_cell.angle_gamma   90.00
#
_symmetry.space_group_name_H-M   'P 1'
#
loop_
_entity.id
_entity.type
_entity.pdbx_description
1 polymer ?
#
loop_
_entity_poly.entity_id
_entity_poly.type
_entity_poly.pdbx_seq_one_letter_code
_entity_poly.pdbx_strand_id
1 'polypeptide(L)'
;MGRRAFLGLAGATLTSVGLGSLLGAAPAGAEPIVKPGSALRFALVSDTHITLSSTKSTQSLTQVWASIAARNPDAVLHCGDITDTGRPDEFELYGQILPAALQGKMHYSPGNHDVRWDPSAKEQYRRHFGPAPYSFDAGGVHFIGFDPTQVLQEPGHYGQGGLDWLADDLRTLHPGTPVVLFQHFPMGNTFYYVDDQPAVLDLLARYNVRGIFAGHIHREVVSQFNGLTQVGLNAVVNGALYYWVERATAADDSPVLRVTRVNIAADGTETEVPVTDMPLTGDGLGRPQRPRHVTFGEIADGSLPVTVRLDADAQAQQVAVDLYPQAVFGGSATPAWKNLTEASDRTWTGSIDVSSVAPGTQRLRVQVTGADTRWWEGTALFEAPGTAADPKSRWREQLSGAVQGGIALAGTGARQVVVAASSSGEVVALRNVDRPSPERQWRTQVGPVYRRPAVDAAGDTLFVPSSDHRLYALNAATGRVKWQYDAGAPVLSAPVVAEAGDQERVIFSAGYNLFALDAATGNRLWSVEGRGFSSGRAAVDGAVIYTAADDGYARAHDAVTGQQLWAYQMVTGDEHRLALYGGWDNVVAVGDGVVIVGNVSQSWGLDAATGALRWTVSGSAMYAPALILGDGTALLTTEFGVMTRIDLATGAKRWQTNLAVRVFNAGVAIEGDTAWAQSVDGKLIGVRLADGVRQGWLQRGLVYSFSTPQIVDGVLVVGDQNGVVEGVALPR
;
A
#
# COMPACT_ATOMS: atom_id res chain seq x y z
N MET A 1 -32.66 -39.65 -25.19
CA MET A 1 -32.12 -40.67 -26.14
C MET A 1 -31.71 -39.95 -27.42
N GLY A 2 -30.50 -40.20 -27.93
CA GLY A 2 -30.08 -39.75 -29.28
C GLY A 2 -28.68 -39.13 -29.37
N ARG A 3 -27.64 -39.97 -29.26
CA ARG A 3 -26.23 -39.68 -29.59
C ARG A 3 -26.03 -39.66 -31.12
N ARG A 4 -25.18 -38.76 -31.62
CA ARG A 4 -24.14 -38.89 -32.69
C ARG A 4 -23.94 -37.52 -33.39
N ALA A 5 -22.87 -36.79 -33.12
CA ALA A 5 -21.48 -36.95 -33.59
C ALA A 5 -21.23 -36.27 -34.94
N PHE A 6 -20.38 -35.24 -34.94
CA PHE A 6 -19.45 -34.96 -36.04
C PHE A 6 -18.16 -34.36 -35.48
N LEU A 7 -17.08 -35.13 -35.62
CA LEU A 7 -15.70 -34.67 -35.49
C LEU A 7 -15.30 -33.91 -36.76
N GLY A 8 -14.56 -32.82 -36.58
CA GLY A 8 -13.66 -32.25 -37.59
C GLY A 8 -12.38 -31.84 -36.86
N LEU A 9 -11.27 -32.49 -37.18
CA LEU A 9 -9.99 -32.40 -36.49
C LEU A 9 -8.92 -32.11 -37.56
N ALA A 10 -8.25 -30.97 -37.44
CA ALA A 10 -6.93 -30.60 -37.99
C ALA A 10 -6.68 -29.15 -37.51
N GLY A 11 -5.59 -28.74 -36.90
CA GLY A 11 -4.26 -29.32 -36.72
C GLY A 11 -3.33 -28.11 -36.58
N ALA A 12 -3.00 -27.73 -35.35
CA ALA A 12 -1.99 -26.72 -35.07
C ALA A 12 -1.10 -27.25 -33.94
N THR A 13 0.16 -27.44 -34.28
CA THR A 13 1.25 -27.90 -33.42
C THR A 13 1.45 -26.93 -32.25
N LEU A 14 1.05 -27.35 -31.05
CA LEU A 14 1.47 -26.74 -29.79
C LEU A 14 2.90 -27.21 -29.50
N THR A 15 3.87 -26.33 -29.71
CA THR A 15 5.18 -26.43 -29.08
C THR A 15 5.00 -26.32 -27.57
N SER A 16 5.32 -27.39 -26.86
CA SER A 16 5.30 -27.48 -25.40
C SER A 16 6.33 -26.54 -24.79
N VAL A 17 5.90 -25.36 -24.35
CA VAL A 17 6.60 -24.59 -23.31
C VAL A 17 6.21 -25.23 -21.99
N GLY A 18 7.19 -25.72 -21.24
CA GLY A 18 6.97 -26.32 -19.92
C GLY A 18 6.32 -25.29 -18.99
N LEU A 19 5.02 -25.47 -18.72
CA LEU A 19 4.37 -24.80 -17.60
C LEU A 19 4.94 -25.41 -16.31
N GLY A 20 5.83 -24.65 -15.68
CA GLY A 20 6.04 -24.74 -14.24
C GLY A 20 4.70 -24.57 -13.53
N SER A 21 4.48 -25.41 -12.53
CA SER A 21 3.28 -25.51 -11.71
C SER A 21 2.67 -24.16 -11.34
N LEU A 22 1.50 -23.87 -11.91
CA LEU A 22 0.56 -22.90 -11.36
C LEU A 22 0.03 -23.46 -10.03
N LEU A 23 0.72 -23.15 -8.93
CA LEU A 23 0.16 -23.33 -7.58
C LEU A 23 -0.91 -22.25 -7.37
N GLY A 24 -2.09 -22.47 -7.95
CA GLY A 24 -3.31 -21.86 -7.42
C GLY A 24 -3.64 -22.46 -6.06
N ALA A 25 -4.45 -21.74 -5.27
CA ALA A 25 -4.94 -22.18 -3.96
C ALA A 25 -5.15 -23.71 -3.91
N ALA A 26 -4.53 -24.37 -2.94
CA ALA A 26 -4.69 -25.81 -2.77
C ALA A 26 -6.20 -26.11 -2.63
N PRO A 27 -6.76 -27.02 -3.45
CA PRO A 27 -8.17 -27.35 -3.34
C PRO A 27 -8.47 -27.88 -1.93
N ALA A 28 -9.68 -27.62 -1.42
CA ALA A 28 -10.15 -28.21 -0.18
C ALA A 28 -9.94 -29.74 -0.21
N GLY A 29 -9.07 -30.25 0.68
CA GLY A 29 -8.67 -31.66 0.73
C GLY A 29 -7.27 -31.99 0.19
N ALA A 30 -6.39 -31.00 -0.04
CA ALA A 30 -4.97 -31.28 -0.29
C ALA A 30 -4.33 -32.03 0.89
N GLU A 31 -3.48 -33.02 0.61
CA GLU A 31 -2.77 -33.75 1.67
C GLU A 31 -1.81 -32.80 2.42
N PRO A 32 -1.72 -32.92 3.76
CA PRO A 32 -0.82 -32.07 4.54
C PRO A 32 0.64 -32.37 4.17
N ILE A 33 1.48 -31.33 4.13
CA ILE A 33 2.93 -31.45 3.83
C ILE A 33 3.58 -32.46 4.78
N VAL A 34 3.17 -32.38 6.06
CA VAL A 34 3.58 -33.30 7.12
C VAL A 34 2.33 -33.82 7.81
N LYS A 35 2.19 -35.14 7.92
CA LYS A 35 1.03 -35.76 8.58
C LYS A 35 0.93 -35.32 10.05
N PRO A 36 -0.28 -35.05 10.57
CA PRO A 36 -0.48 -34.75 11.99
C PRO A 36 0.20 -35.78 12.90
N GLY A 37 0.85 -35.30 13.96
CA GLY A 37 1.58 -36.15 14.92
C GLY A 37 3.02 -36.51 14.52
N SER A 38 3.46 -36.18 13.30
CA SER A 38 4.87 -36.29 12.90
C SER A 38 5.70 -35.11 13.44
N ALA A 39 7.03 -35.29 13.52
CA ALA A 39 7.94 -34.22 13.92
C ALA A 39 8.02 -33.15 12.83
N LEU A 40 7.42 -31.99 13.07
CA LEU A 40 7.44 -30.83 12.18
C LEU A 40 8.67 -29.98 12.46
N ARG A 41 9.48 -29.71 11.43
CA ARG A 41 10.67 -28.85 11.49
C ARG A 41 10.73 -27.97 10.23
N PHE A 42 10.88 -26.67 10.40
CA PHE A 42 10.95 -25.73 9.30
C PHE A 42 11.91 -24.60 9.59
N ALA A 43 12.33 -23.90 8.54
CA ALA A 43 13.15 -22.70 8.65
C ALA A 43 12.33 -21.43 8.35
N LEU A 44 12.70 -20.30 8.96
CA LEU A 44 12.19 -18.97 8.62
C LEU A 44 13.33 -18.08 8.14
N VAL A 45 13.06 -17.35 7.07
CA VAL A 45 13.96 -16.36 6.47
C VAL A 45 13.16 -15.09 6.16
N SER A 46 13.82 -13.93 6.15
CA SER A 46 13.18 -12.66 5.81
C SER A 46 14.21 -11.63 5.35
N ASP A 47 13.74 -10.64 4.59
CA ASP A 47 14.49 -9.42 4.25
C ASP A 47 15.87 -9.78 3.66
N THR A 48 15.83 -10.57 2.59
CA THR A 48 17.05 -11.01 1.89
C THR A 48 17.64 -9.91 1.04
N HIS A 49 16.82 -9.02 0.48
CA HIS A 49 17.25 -7.92 -0.39
C HIS A 49 18.26 -8.39 -1.43
N ILE A 50 17.90 -9.41 -2.20
CA ILE A 50 18.74 -9.86 -3.31
C ILE A 50 18.77 -8.77 -4.37
N THR A 51 19.98 -8.41 -4.76
CA THR A 51 20.26 -7.34 -5.72
C THR A 51 21.54 -7.65 -6.49
N LEU A 52 21.63 -7.13 -7.71
CA LEU A 52 22.85 -7.20 -8.52
C LEU A 52 23.86 -6.11 -8.13
N SER A 53 23.41 -5.07 -7.42
CA SER A 53 24.24 -3.94 -7.00
C SER A 53 25.23 -4.30 -5.87
N SER A 54 25.06 -5.44 -5.21
CA SER A 54 25.93 -5.91 -4.13
C SER A 54 25.95 -7.44 -4.03
N THR A 55 27.12 -8.03 -3.79
CA THR A 55 27.24 -9.48 -3.55
C THR A 55 26.99 -9.87 -2.10
N LYS A 56 26.89 -8.91 -1.17
CA LYS A 56 26.80 -9.18 0.27
C LYS A 56 25.56 -9.99 0.63
N SER A 57 24.37 -9.57 0.19
CA SER A 57 23.12 -10.29 0.46
C SER A 57 23.13 -11.69 -0.16
N THR A 58 23.61 -11.81 -1.39
CA THR A 58 23.79 -13.09 -2.09
C THR A 58 24.72 -14.04 -1.33
N GLN A 59 25.86 -13.56 -0.82
CA GLN A 59 26.79 -14.36 -0.03
C GLN A 59 26.18 -14.84 1.28
N SER A 60 25.56 -13.93 2.05
CA SER A 60 24.85 -14.28 3.28
C SER A 60 23.76 -15.32 3.03
N LEU A 61 22.94 -15.11 2.00
CA LEU A 61 21.83 -15.99 1.68
C LEU A 61 22.31 -17.37 1.19
N THR A 62 23.41 -17.43 0.44
CA THR A 62 24.01 -18.71 0.01
C THR A 62 24.45 -19.54 1.20
N GLN A 63 25.07 -18.92 2.22
CA GLN A 63 25.44 -19.62 3.46
C GLN A 63 24.20 -20.11 4.22
N VAL A 64 23.18 -19.26 4.34
CA VAL A 64 21.89 -19.61 4.95
C VAL A 64 21.25 -20.80 4.24
N TRP A 65 21.21 -20.80 2.90
CA TRP A 65 20.68 -21.92 2.12
C TRP A 65 21.47 -23.20 2.27
N ALA A 66 22.81 -23.14 2.31
CA ALA A 66 23.63 -24.32 2.56
C ALA A 66 23.33 -24.96 3.92
N SER A 67 23.22 -24.13 4.98
CA SER A 67 22.86 -24.57 6.32
C SER A 67 21.45 -25.19 6.37
N ILE A 68 20.44 -24.50 5.83
CA ILE A 68 19.06 -24.97 5.81
C ILE A 68 18.94 -26.27 5.01
N ALA A 69 19.59 -26.36 3.84
CA ALA A 69 19.58 -27.58 3.03
C ALA A 69 20.21 -28.77 3.78
N ALA A 70 21.31 -28.55 4.50
CA ALA A 70 21.96 -29.59 5.31
C ALA A 70 21.07 -30.09 6.46
N ARG A 71 20.23 -29.22 7.04
CA ARG A 71 19.26 -29.60 8.09
C ARG A 71 18.01 -30.30 7.54
N ASN A 72 17.77 -30.22 6.23
CA ASN A 72 16.67 -30.89 5.53
C ASN A 72 15.29 -30.67 6.19
N PRO A 73 14.79 -29.42 6.25
CA PRO A 73 13.50 -29.11 6.87
C PRO A 73 12.33 -29.69 6.07
N ASP A 74 11.15 -29.73 6.68
CA ASP A 74 9.89 -30.06 6.01
C ASP A 74 9.37 -28.90 5.15
N ALA A 75 9.64 -27.66 5.59
CA ALA A 75 9.24 -26.42 4.91
C ALA A 75 10.25 -25.29 5.19
N VAL A 76 10.22 -24.24 4.37
CA VAL A 76 10.94 -22.97 4.58
C VAL A 76 9.99 -21.82 4.32
N LEU A 77 9.76 -20.95 5.30
CA LEU A 77 8.89 -19.79 5.15
C LEU A 77 9.73 -18.53 4.95
N HIS A 78 9.37 -17.69 3.98
CA HIS A 78 10.02 -16.42 3.70
C HIS A 78 9.06 -15.25 3.91
N CYS A 79 9.38 -14.34 4.84
CA CYS A 79 8.51 -13.24 5.26
C CYS A 79 8.71 -11.94 4.46
N GLY A 80 8.86 -12.03 3.14
CA GLY A 80 8.97 -10.85 2.26
C GLY A 80 10.35 -10.18 2.19
N ASP A 81 10.40 -9.11 1.40
CA ASP A 81 11.60 -8.38 0.96
C ASP A 81 12.66 -9.33 0.43
N ILE A 82 12.22 -10.13 -0.54
CA ILE A 82 13.04 -11.15 -1.20
C ILE A 82 14.08 -10.45 -2.09
N THR A 83 13.59 -9.51 -2.90
CA THR A 83 14.36 -8.63 -3.78
C THR A 83 14.57 -7.28 -3.13
N ASP A 84 15.49 -6.47 -3.66
CA ASP A 84 15.76 -5.13 -3.11
C ASP A 84 14.95 -4.03 -3.80
N THR A 85 14.63 -4.19 -5.07
CA THR A 85 13.87 -3.20 -5.87
C THR A 85 12.72 -3.82 -6.67
N GLY A 86 12.56 -5.14 -6.66
CA GLY A 86 11.48 -5.85 -7.36
C GLY A 86 11.73 -5.98 -8.86
N ARG A 87 12.99 -5.85 -9.30
CA ARG A 87 13.34 -5.96 -10.73
C ARG A 87 13.39 -7.42 -11.19
N PRO A 88 13.06 -7.70 -12.47
CA PRO A 88 13.03 -9.06 -12.99
C PRO A 88 14.34 -9.86 -12.78
N ASP A 89 15.49 -9.21 -12.95
CA ASP A 89 16.81 -9.81 -12.79
C ASP A 89 17.15 -10.14 -11.33
N GLU A 90 16.62 -9.40 -10.35
CA GLU A 90 16.75 -9.76 -8.93
C GLU A 90 15.98 -11.04 -8.59
N PHE A 91 14.78 -11.22 -9.17
CA PHE A 91 14.02 -12.47 -9.04
C PHE A 91 14.71 -13.65 -9.73
N GLU A 92 15.32 -13.42 -10.89
CA GLU A 92 16.14 -14.42 -11.59
C GLU A 92 17.37 -14.82 -10.76
N LEU A 93 18.10 -13.83 -10.22
CA LEU A 93 19.26 -14.06 -9.36
C LEU A 93 18.87 -14.89 -8.12
N TYR A 94 17.76 -14.55 -7.46
CA TYR A 94 17.24 -15.32 -6.33
C TYR A 94 17.00 -16.78 -6.72
N GLY A 95 16.36 -17.03 -7.87
CA GLY A 95 16.11 -18.37 -8.38
C GLY A 95 17.38 -19.18 -8.67
N GLN A 96 18.46 -18.52 -9.12
CA GLN A 96 19.74 -19.15 -9.41
C GLN A 96 20.48 -19.63 -8.14
N ILE A 97 20.33 -18.91 -7.03
CA ILE A 97 21.04 -19.21 -5.78
C ILE A 97 20.25 -20.14 -4.85
N LEU A 98 18.96 -20.36 -5.11
CA LEU A 98 18.12 -21.29 -4.35
C LEU A 98 18.49 -22.76 -4.67
N PRO A 99 18.98 -23.55 -3.70
CA PRO A 99 19.36 -24.93 -3.96
C PRO A 99 18.18 -25.80 -4.37
N ALA A 100 18.41 -26.74 -5.30
CA ALA A 100 17.39 -27.69 -5.77
C ALA A 100 16.75 -28.50 -4.61
N ALA A 101 17.50 -28.75 -3.53
CA ALA A 101 17.01 -29.43 -2.34
C ALA A 101 15.90 -28.66 -1.59
N LEU A 102 15.77 -27.35 -1.83
CA LEU A 102 14.80 -26.48 -1.17
C LEU A 102 13.65 -26.03 -2.08
N GLN A 103 13.79 -26.08 -3.41
CA GLN A 103 12.80 -25.53 -4.36
C GLN A 103 11.35 -26.01 -4.15
N GLY A 104 11.15 -27.28 -3.72
CA GLY A 104 9.82 -27.84 -3.43
C GLY A 104 9.32 -27.62 -2.00
N LYS A 105 10.04 -26.87 -1.17
CA LYS A 105 9.76 -26.67 0.26
C LYS A 105 9.54 -25.20 0.64
N MET A 106 9.68 -24.29 -0.33
CA MET A 106 9.61 -22.85 -0.08
C MET A 106 8.17 -22.36 -0.05
N HIS A 107 7.88 -21.49 0.92
CA HIS A 107 6.61 -20.80 1.08
C HIS A 107 6.88 -19.32 1.30
N TYR A 108 6.39 -18.48 0.39
CA TYR A 108 6.68 -17.05 0.36
C TYR A 108 5.48 -16.20 0.81
N SER A 109 5.77 -15.04 1.38
CA SER A 109 4.89 -13.87 1.42
C SER A 109 5.68 -12.70 0.80
N PRO A 110 5.05 -11.78 0.04
CA PRO A 110 5.76 -10.65 -0.54
C PRO A 110 6.03 -9.57 0.51
N GLY A 111 7.13 -8.83 0.35
CA GLY A 111 7.36 -7.57 1.05
C GLY A 111 7.16 -6.34 0.15
N ASN A 112 7.30 -5.14 0.70
CA ASN A 112 7.10 -3.93 -0.10
C ASN A 112 8.20 -3.75 -1.16
N HIS A 113 9.40 -4.28 -0.94
CA HIS A 113 10.47 -4.27 -1.96
C HIS A 113 10.13 -5.13 -3.17
N ASP A 114 9.27 -6.15 -3.00
CA ASP A 114 8.88 -7.07 -4.07
C ASP A 114 7.74 -6.53 -4.96
N VAL A 115 7.21 -5.33 -4.69
CA VAL A 115 5.99 -4.82 -5.37
C VAL A 115 6.01 -3.32 -5.74
N ARG A 116 7.07 -2.58 -5.41
CA ARG A 116 7.04 -1.10 -5.38
C ARG A 116 7.80 -0.37 -6.48
N TRP A 117 9.06 -0.71 -6.75
CA TRP A 117 9.94 0.15 -7.57
C TRP A 117 10.13 -0.29 -9.02
N ASP A 118 9.55 -1.43 -9.41
CA ASP A 118 9.48 -1.87 -10.81
C ASP A 118 8.01 -2.03 -11.23
N PRO A 119 7.64 -1.64 -12.47
CA PRO A 119 6.25 -1.69 -12.94
C PRO A 119 5.68 -3.10 -13.01
N SER A 120 6.54 -4.12 -13.13
CA SER A 120 6.20 -5.53 -13.18
C SER A 120 6.42 -6.26 -11.86
N ALA A 121 6.93 -5.61 -10.81
CA ALA A 121 7.36 -6.24 -9.55
C ALA A 121 6.34 -7.25 -8.98
N LYS A 122 5.07 -6.83 -8.83
CA LYS A 122 3.99 -7.71 -8.33
C LYS A 122 3.71 -8.91 -9.25
N GLU A 123 3.81 -8.70 -10.56
CA GLU A 123 3.68 -9.77 -11.55
C GLU A 123 4.86 -10.74 -11.51
N GLN A 124 6.10 -10.23 -11.36
CA GLN A 124 7.30 -11.04 -11.20
C GLN A 124 7.24 -11.87 -9.92
N TYR A 125 6.88 -11.28 -8.78
CA TYR A 125 6.65 -12.02 -7.53
C TYR A 125 5.70 -13.20 -7.78
N ARG A 126 4.54 -12.93 -8.38
CA ARG A 126 3.54 -13.96 -8.64
C ARG A 126 4.05 -15.04 -9.60
N ARG A 127 4.81 -14.66 -10.61
CA ARG A 127 5.40 -15.58 -11.60
C ARG A 127 6.43 -16.51 -10.96
N HIS A 128 7.25 -16.00 -10.05
CA HIS A 128 8.35 -16.76 -9.44
C HIS A 128 7.90 -17.57 -8.22
N PHE A 129 6.94 -17.06 -7.43
CA PHE A 129 6.60 -17.61 -6.12
C PHE A 129 5.14 -18.03 -5.96
N GLY A 130 4.28 -17.72 -6.95
CA GLY A 130 2.86 -18.03 -6.91
C GLY A 130 2.00 -16.91 -6.29
N PRO A 131 0.68 -17.11 -6.22
CA PRO A 131 -0.24 -16.14 -5.65
C PRO A 131 -0.11 -16.08 -4.12
N ALA A 132 -0.35 -14.90 -3.57
CA ALA A 132 -0.65 -14.69 -2.17
C ALA A 132 -1.95 -13.87 -2.07
N PRO A 133 -2.79 -14.09 -1.03
CA PRO A 133 -2.59 -15.02 0.07
C PRO A 133 -2.87 -16.50 -0.28
N TYR A 134 -2.37 -17.41 0.56
CA TYR A 134 -2.65 -18.86 0.49
C TYR A 134 -2.45 -19.51 1.88
N SER A 135 -2.90 -20.75 2.01
CA SER A 135 -2.75 -21.54 3.23
C SER A 135 -2.35 -23.00 2.95
N PHE A 136 -1.80 -23.68 3.96
CA PHE A 136 -1.46 -25.10 3.91
C PHE A 136 -1.38 -25.72 5.31
N ASP A 137 -1.49 -27.05 5.40
CA ASP A 137 -1.38 -27.77 6.66
C ASP A 137 -0.05 -28.53 6.77
N ALA A 138 0.59 -28.47 7.95
CA ALA A 138 1.77 -29.26 8.26
C ALA A 138 1.84 -29.61 9.76
N GLY A 139 2.04 -30.89 10.08
CA GLY A 139 2.25 -31.34 11.46
C GLY A 139 1.06 -31.14 12.39
N GLY A 140 -0.14 -30.94 11.84
CA GLY A 140 -1.35 -30.57 12.61
C GLY A 140 -1.47 -29.07 12.91
N VAL A 141 -0.66 -28.23 12.26
CA VAL A 141 -0.74 -26.77 12.30
C VAL A 141 -1.17 -26.27 10.93
N HIS A 142 -2.06 -25.28 10.92
CA HIS A 142 -2.48 -24.58 9.71
C HIS A 142 -1.65 -23.31 9.53
N PHE A 143 -1.01 -23.16 8.39
CA PHE A 143 -0.14 -22.03 8.06
C PHE A 143 -0.78 -21.15 7.01
N ILE A 144 -0.65 -19.83 7.18
CA ILE A 144 -1.19 -18.83 6.25
C ILE A 144 -0.06 -17.89 5.82
N GLY A 145 0.23 -17.88 4.52
CA GLY A 145 1.07 -16.86 3.90
C GLY A 145 0.18 -15.69 3.51
N PHE A 146 0.15 -14.63 4.33
CA PHE A 146 -0.74 -13.50 4.15
C PHE A 146 -0.04 -12.34 3.45
N ASP A 147 -0.77 -11.61 2.59
CA ASP A 147 -0.21 -10.58 1.73
C ASP A 147 -0.83 -9.21 2.04
N PRO A 148 -0.13 -8.36 2.82
CA PRO A 148 -0.55 -6.99 3.07
C PRO A 148 -0.08 -6.00 1.99
N THR A 149 0.71 -6.42 1.00
CA THR A 149 1.45 -5.48 0.16
C THR A 149 0.56 -4.79 -0.88
N GLN A 150 0.82 -3.50 -1.12
CA GLN A 150 0.08 -2.69 -2.08
C GLN A 150 0.99 -2.20 -3.20
N VAL A 151 0.51 -2.29 -4.44
CA VAL A 151 1.28 -1.93 -5.65
C VAL A 151 1.71 -0.45 -5.58
N LEU A 152 3.01 -0.21 -5.74
CA LEU A 152 3.66 1.12 -5.64
C LEU A 152 3.58 1.79 -4.26
N GLN A 153 3.21 1.06 -3.21
CA GLN A 153 3.12 1.61 -1.85
C GLN A 153 4.14 0.98 -0.91
N GLU A 154 4.52 1.76 0.10
CA GLU A 154 5.34 1.29 1.22
C GLU A 154 4.52 0.57 2.29
N PRO A 155 3.44 1.16 2.85
CA PRO A 155 2.68 0.50 3.88
C PRO A 155 1.74 -0.54 3.26
N GLY A 156 1.28 -1.45 4.13
CA GLY A 156 0.33 -2.47 3.75
C GLY A 156 -1.13 -2.08 3.98
N HIS A 157 -2.00 -2.87 3.37
CA HIS A 157 -3.45 -2.85 3.50
C HIS A 157 -3.97 -4.22 3.05
N TYR A 158 -4.95 -4.81 3.75
CA TYR A 158 -5.55 -6.08 3.31
C TYR A 158 -6.85 -5.86 2.51
N GLY A 159 -7.63 -4.87 2.91
CA GLY A 159 -8.94 -4.58 2.35
C GLY A 159 -9.96 -5.68 2.58
N GLN A 160 -11.20 -5.42 2.16
CA GLN A 160 -12.30 -6.35 2.41
C GLN A 160 -12.07 -7.73 1.76
N GLY A 161 -11.51 -7.77 0.54
CA GLY A 161 -11.22 -9.03 -0.14
C GLY A 161 -10.21 -9.91 0.60
N GLY A 162 -9.17 -9.33 1.20
CA GLY A 162 -8.20 -10.06 2.02
C GLY A 162 -8.81 -10.56 3.33
N LEU A 163 -9.66 -9.74 3.97
CA LEU A 163 -10.38 -10.12 5.19
C LEU A 163 -11.40 -11.24 4.95
N ASP A 164 -12.13 -11.18 3.83
CA ASP A 164 -13.09 -12.21 3.44
C ASP A 164 -12.39 -13.53 3.14
N TRP A 165 -11.27 -13.49 2.40
CA TRP A 165 -10.45 -14.67 2.13
C TRP A 165 -9.95 -15.32 3.43
N LEU A 166 -9.40 -14.52 4.36
CA LEU A 166 -8.91 -15.02 5.64
C LEU A 166 -10.04 -15.61 6.49
N ALA A 167 -11.22 -14.98 6.50
CA ALA A 167 -12.37 -15.51 7.22
C ALA A 167 -12.87 -16.83 6.61
N ASP A 168 -12.88 -16.94 5.28
CA ASP A 168 -13.29 -18.14 4.54
C ASP A 168 -12.34 -19.31 4.76
N ASP A 169 -11.05 -19.05 4.81
CA ASP A 169 -10.02 -20.05 5.12
C ASP A 169 -10.18 -20.58 6.55
N LEU A 170 -10.18 -19.67 7.53
CA LEU A 170 -10.26 -20.00 8.96
C LEU A 170 -11.55 -20.71 9.38
N ARG A 171 -12.70 -20.37 8.79
CA ARG A 171 -14.01 -20.97 9.17
C ARG A 171 -14.13 -22.45 8.82
N THR A 172 -13.26 -22.97 7.95
CA THR A 172 -13.27 -24.39 7.56
C THR A 172 -12.52 -25.29 8.54
N LEU A 173 -11.73 -24.70 9.44
CA LEU A 173 -10.87 -25.42 10.35
C LEU A 173 -11.64 -25.99 11.55
N HIS A 174 -11.16 -27.10 12.09
CA HIS A 174 -11.63 -27.60 13.37
C HIS A 174 -11.29 -26.57 14.49
N PRO A 175 -12.16 -26.29 15.47
CA PRO A 175 -11.96 -25.20 16.44
C PRO A 175 -10.64 -25.24 17.22
N GLY A 176 -10.06 -26.43 17.40
CA GLY A 176 -8.79 -26.64 18.10
C GLY A 176 -7.54 -26.64 17.21
N THR A 177 -7.67 -26.49 15.89
CA THR A 177 -6.53 -26.48 14.96
C THR A 177 -5.67 -25.24 15.21
N PRO A 178 -4.39 -25.34 15.62
CA PRO A 178 -3.53 -24.17 15.78
C PRO A 178 -3.22 -23.54 14.43
N VAL A 179 -3.33 -22.21 14.37
CA VAL A 179 -3.06 -21.42 13.16
C VAL A 179 -1.83 -20.53 13.37
N VAL A 180 -0.95 -20.45 12.37
CA VAL A 180 0.22 -19.58 12.36
C VAL A 180 0.24 -18.78 11.06
N LEU A 181 0.35 -17.45 11.18
CA LEU A 181 0.53 -16.57 10.03
C LEU A 181 2.01 -16.31 9.80
N PHE A 182 2.40 -16.14 8.55
CA PHE A 182 3.65 -15.48 8.19
C PHE A 182 3.38 -14.44 7.11
N GLN A 183 3.96 -13.27 7.28
CA GLN A 183 3.72 -12.11 6.43
C GLN A 183 4.90 -11.15 6.53
N HIS A 184 4.89 -10.08 5.74
CA HIS A 184 5.98 -9.12 5.81
C HIS A 184 5.89 -8.15 6.99
N PHE A 185 4.79 -7.43 7.15
CA PHE A 185 4.68 -6.41 8.20
C PHE A 185 4.31 -6.99 9.57
N PRO A 186 5.00 -6.60 10.66
CA PRO A 186 4.51 -6.89 12.00
C PRO A 186 3.27 -6.05 12.32
N MET A 187 2.41 -6.57 13.21
CA MET A 187 1.19 -5.89 13.64
C MET A 187 1.17 -5.72 15.16
N GLY A 188 0.42 -4.73 15.63
CA GLY A 188 0.32 -4.40 17.06
C GLY A 188 1.65 -4.00 17.68
N ASN A 189 1.75 -3.97 19.02
CA ASN A 189 2.98 -3.65 19.76
C ASN A 189 3.70 -2.40 19.21
N THR A 190 2.93 -1.33 18.96
CA THR A 190 3.40 -0.04 18.42
C THR A 190 3.80 -0.03 16.93
N PHE A 191 3.60 -1.11 16.18
CA PHE A 191 3.81 -1.16 14.74
C PHE A 191 2.55 -0.69 13.98
N TYR A 192 2.74 0.22 13.02
CA TYR A 192 1.70 0.93 12.25
C TYR A 192 1.98 0.85 10.75
N TYR A 193 2.41 -0.31 10.28
CA TYR A 193 2.71 -0.55 8.87
C TYR A 193 1.47 -0.84 8.04
N VAL A 194 0.41 -1.34 8.67
CA VAL A 194 -0.85 -1.70 8.03
C VAL A 194 -1.98 -0.95 8.73
N ASP A 195 -2.80 -0.21 7.98
CA ASP A 195 -3.83 0.68 8.53
C ASP A 195 -5.07 -0.07 9.04
N ASP A 196 -5.45 -1.16 8.36
CA ASP A 196 -6.58 -2.03 8.65
C ASP A 196 -6.22 -3.24 9.55
N GLN A 197 -5.01 -3.25 10.12
CA GLN A 197 -4.59 -4.27 11.10
C GLN A 197 -5.57 -4.48 12.27
N PRO A 198 -6.33 -3.48 12.79
CA PRO A 198 -7.30 -3.75 13.84
C PRO A 198 -8.38 -4.74 13.40
N ALA A 199 -8.84 -4.67 12.14
CA ALA A 199 -9.84 -5.58 11.61
C ALA A 199 -9.29 -7.02 11.50
N VAL A 200 -8.02 -7.17 11.12
CA VAL A 200 -7.33 -8.46 11.12
C VAL A 200 -7.21 -9.01 12.54
N LEU A 201 -6.71 -8.22 13.49
CA LEU A 201 -6.55 -8.68 14.88
C LEU A 201 -7.90 -9.10 15.50
N ASP A 202 -8.98 -8.36 15.23
CA ASP A 202 -10.34 -8.74 15.65
C ASP A 202 -10.82 -10.06 15.00
N LEU A 203 -10.48 -10.29 13.73
CA LEU A 203 -10.78 -11.54 13.03
C LEU A 203 -9.99 -12.71 13.63
N LEU A 204 -8.67 -12.57 13.79
CA LEU A 204 -7.79 -13.59 14.36
C LEU A 204 -8.23 -13.96 15.79
N ALA A 205 -8.69 -12.97 16.57
CA ALA A 205 -9.19 -13.16 17.92
C ALA A 205 -10.47 -14.02 18.03
N ARG A 206 -11.06 -14.47 16.92
CA ARG A 206 -12.19 -15.44 16.89
C ARG A 206 -11.76 -16.89 16.67
N TYR A 207 -10.51 -17.11 16.25
CA TYR A 207 -10.00 -18.42 15.88
C TYR A 207 -8.81 -18.82 16.76
N ASN A 208 -8.27 -20.02 16.54
CA ASN A 208 -7.18 -20.58 17.32
C ASN A 208 -5.80 -20.17 16.77
N VAL A 209 -5.64 -18.88 16.51
CA VAL A 209 -4.41 -18.30 15.98
C VAL A 209 -3.39 -18.16 17.10
N ARG A 210 -2.19 -18.70 16.89
CA ARG A 210 -1.15 -18.85 17.91
C ARG A 210 0.00 -17.89 17.74
N GLY A 211 0.30 -17.49 16.52
CA GLY A 211 1.37 -16.55 16.30
C GLY A 211 1.51 -16.06 14.88
N ILE A 212 2.43 -15.10 14.75
CA ILE A 212 2.73 -14.39 13.52
C ILE A 212 4.25 -14.33 13.38
N PHE A 213 4.77 -14.78 12.24
CA PHE A 213 6.14 -14.50 11.83
C PHE A 213 6.13 -13.28 10.89
N ALA A 214 6.98 -12.28 11.17
CA ALA A 214 7.00 -11.03 10.41
C ALA A 214 8.43 -10.56 10.11
N GLY A 215 8.64 -9.93 8.96
CA GLY A 215 9.89 -9.31 8.53
C GLY A 215 9.93 -7.79 8.79
N HIS A 216 10.44 -7.05 7.81
CA HIS A 216 10.35 -5.60 7.60
C HIS A 216 11.20 -4.72 8.53
N ILE A 217 11.22 -5.00 9.83
CA ILE A 217 11.90 -4.13 10.82
C ILE A 217 13.39 -4.45 10.99
N HIS A 218 13.90 -5.46 10.28
CA HIS A 218 15.29 -5.91 10.31
C HIS A 218 15.81 -6.18 11.73
N ARG A 219 14.94 -6.64 12.63
CA ARG A 219 15.27 -6.82 14.05
C ARG A 219 14.45 -7.94 14.66
N GLU A 220 15.14 -8.76 15.45
CA GLU A 220 14.49 -9.75 16.29
C GLU A 220 13.67 -9.07 17.40
N VAL A 221 12.35 -9.23 17.36
CA VAL A 221 11.44 -8.72 18.39
C VAL A 221 10.38 -9.78 18.68
N VAL A 222 10.31 -10.22 19.94
CA VAL A 222 9.24 -11.11 20.40
C VAL A 222 8.21 -10.30 21.16
N SER A 223 6.94 -10.44 20.79
CA SER A 223 5.81 -9.81 21.48
C SER A 223 4.70 -10.82 21.73
N GLN A 224 4.08 -10.72 22.90
CA GLN A 224 3.03 -11.64 23.35
C GLN A 224 1.79 -10.85 23.74
N PHE A 225 0.84 -10.75 22.81
CA PHE A 225 -0.34 -9.90 22.95
C PHE A 225 -1.54 -10.51 22.25
N ASN A 226 -2.76 -10.17 22.70
CA ASN A 226 -4.02 -10.59 22.06
C ASN A 226 -4.19 -12.11 21.87
N GLY A 227 -3.46 -12.93 22.62
CA GLY A 227 -3.45 -14.38 22.45
C GLY A 227 -2.33 -14.91 21.55
N LEU A 228 -1.53 -14.04 20.94
CA LEU A 228 -0.55 -14.31 19.90
C LEU A 228 0.88 -14.26 20.45
N THR A 229 1.76 -15.13 19.95
CA THR A 229 3.21 -14.91 19.94
C THR A 229 3.62 -14.38 18.57
N GLN A 230 4.03 -13.12 18.49
CA GLN A 230 4.60 -12.55 17.26
C GLN A 230 6.12 -12.51 17.36
N VAL A 231 6.80 -13.02 16.33
CA VAL A 231 8.26 -12.96 16.19
C VAL A 231 8.58 -12.13 14.93
N GLY A 232 9.03 -10.90 15.16
CA GLY A 232 9.71 -10.10 14.16
C GLY A 232 11.10 -10.67 13.92
N LEU A 233 11.46 -10.88 12.67
CA LEU A 233 12.69 -11.56 12.25
C LEU A 233 13.79 -10.51 11.99
N ASN A 234 15.03 -10.89 12.28
CA ASN A 234 16.20 -10.15 11.79
C ASN A 234 16.44 -10.47 10.30
N ALA A 235 17.08 -9.54 9.60
CA ALA A 235 17.21 -9.57 8.15
C ALA A 235 18.49 -10.28 7.68
N VAL A 236 18.39 -11.09 6.62
CA VAL A 236 19.58 -11.73 6.02
C VAL A 236 20.54 -10.71 5.40
N VAL A 237 20.03 -9.58 4.91
CA VAL A 237 20.88 -8.48 4.40
C VAL A 237 21.84 -7.93 5.47
N ASN A 238 21.51 -8.09 6.76
CA ASN A 238 22.36 -7.67 7.88
C ASN A 238 23.45 -8.70 8.21
N GLY A 239 23.25 -9.98 7.89
CA GLY A 239 24.21 -11.05 8.12
C GLY A 239 23.62 -12.45 7.86
N ALA A 240 24.48 -13.46 7.77
CA ALA A 240 24.06 -14.84 7.56
C ALA A 240 23.39 -15.41 8.82
N LEU A 241 22.07 -15.37 8.85
CA LEU A 241 21.26 -15.94 9.92
C LEU A 241 19.92 -16.42 9.37
N TYR A 242 19.26 -17.30 10.12
CA TYR A 242 17.87 -17.69 9.91
C TYR A 242 17.30 -18.21 11.22
N TYR A 243 16.04 -18.63 11.22
CA TYR A 243 15.41 -19.23 12.40
C TYR A 243 15.02 -20.67 12.11
N TRP A 244 15.46 -21.58 12.97
CA TRP A 244 15.02 -22.95 12.99
C TRP A 244 13.81 -23.06 13.92
N VAL A 245 12.74 -23.68 13.43
CA VAL A 245 11.51 -23.89 14.18
C VAL A 245 11.17 -25.36 14.19
N GLU A 246 10.88 -25.89 15.36
CA GLU A 246 10.48 -27.28 15.51
C GLU A 246 9.32 -27.44 16.48
N ARG A 247 8.46 -28.41 16.20
CA ARG A 247 7.45 -28.82 17.17
C ARG A 247 8.14 -29.53 18.33
N ALA A 248 7.97 -28.98 19.52
CA ALA A 248 8.57 -29.45 20.75
C ALA A 248 7.54 -29.51 21.88
N THR A 249 8.02 -29.89 23.06
CA THR A 249 7.25 -29.91 24.29
C THR A 249 7.85 -28.89 25.25
N ALA A 250 7.00 -28.07 25.87
CA ALA A 250 7.37 -27.14 26.92
C ALA A 250 7.61 -27.89 28.26
N ALA A 251 8.06 -27.16 29.28
CA ALA A 251 8.35 -27.73 30.60
C ALA A 251 7.10 -28.29 31.31
N ASP A 252 5.90 -27.86 30.92
CA ASP A 252 4.61 -28.29 31.45
C ASP A 252 3.93 -29.37 30.57
N ASP A 253 4.70 -30.04 29.71
CA ASP A 253 4.24 -31.03 28.74
C ASP A 253 3.30 -30.50 27.63
N SER A 254 3.09 -29.18 27.54
CA SER A 254 2.27 -28.58 26.48
C SER A 254 3.02 -28.52 25.13
N PRO A 255 2.32 -28.68 23.99
CA PRO A 255 2.94 -28.60 22.67
C PRO A 255 3.26 -27.15 22.29
N VAL A 256 4.46 -26.93 21.78
CA VAL A 256 4.95 -25.62 21.32
C VAL A 256 5.63 -25.71 19.95
N LEU A 257 5.74 -24.58 19.26
CA LEU A 257 6.76 -24.37 18.24
C LEU A 257 7.93 -23.65 18.89
N ARG A 258 9.05 -24.35 19.05
CA ARG A 258 10.29 -23.79 19.59
C ARG A 258 11.03 -23.07 18.49
N VAL A 259 11.34 -21.79 18.71
CA VAL A 259 12.04 -20.93 17.76
C VAL A 259 13.47 -20.68 18.24
N THR A 260 14.43 -21.00 17.40
CA THR A 260 15.86 -20.84 17.66
C THR A 260 16.51 -20.06 16.51
N ARG A 261 17.20 -18.97 16.80
CA ARG A 261 18.00 -18.25 15.80
C ARG A 261 19.31 -18.99 15.57
N VAL A 262 19.61 -19.28 14.32
CA VAL A 262 20.89 -19.84 13.88
C VAL A 262 21.70 -18.70 13.25
N ASN A 263 22.85 -18.36 13.83
CA ASN A 263 23.79 -17.40 13.24
C ASN A 263 24.96 -18.17 12.63
N ILE A 264 25.35 -17.79 11.42
CA ILE A 264 26.42 -18.43 10.65
C ILE A 264 27.58 -17.44 10.57
N ALA A 265 28.73 -17.80 11.13
CA ALA A 265 29.94 -17.02 11.01
C ALA A 265 30.55 -17.16 9.60
N ALA A 266 31.47 -16.26 9.24
CA ALA A 266 32.10 -16.26 7.92
C ALA A 266 32.87 -17.56 7.59
N ASP A 267 33.32 -18.30 8.60
CA ASP A 267 33.98 -19.60 8.46
C ASP A 267 33.01 -20.80 8.39
N GLY A 268 31.70 -20.52 8.41
CA GLY A 268 30.63 -21.52 8.40
C GLY A 268 30.25 -22.05 9.79
N THR A 269 30.88 -21.58 10.87
CA THR A 269 30.52 -22.01 12.23
C THR A 269 29.11 -21.51 12.58
N GLU A 270 28.26 -22.42 13.05
CA GLU A 270 26.89 -22.11 13.46
C GLU A 270 26.78 -21.93 14.98
N THR A 271 26.01 -20.93 15.39
CA THR A 271 25.63 -20.73 16.80
C THR A 271 24.12 -20.63 16.91
N GLU A 272 23.56 -21.41 17.84
CA GLU A 272 22.13 -21.46 18.10
C GLU A 272 21.76 -20.66 19.34
N VAL A 273 20.78 -19.78 19.21
CA VAL A 273 20.29 -18.92 20.28
C VAL A 273 18.79 -19.14 20.42
N PRO A 274 18.30 -19.67 21.56
CA PRO A 274 16.86 -19.78 21.81
C PRO A 274 16.18 -18.41 21.76
N VAL A 275 15.04 -18.33 21.08
CA VAL A 275 14.27 -17.07 20.90
C VAL A 275 13.00 -17.09 21.72
N THR A 276 12.11 -18.05 21.44
CA THR A 276 10.84 -18.18 22.15
C THR A 276 10.20 -19.54 21.90
N ASP A 277 9.30 -19.96 22.79
CA ASP A 277 8.38 -21.08 22.57
C ASP A 277 6.98 -20.52 22.28
N MET A 278 6.43 -20.80 21.09
CA MET A 278 5.08 -20.41 20.69
C MET A 278 4.08 -21.51 21.08
N PRO A 279 3.14 -21.27 22.01
CA PRO A 279 2.18 -22.28 22.44
C PRO A 279 1.23 -22.70 21.31
N LEU A 280 1.00 -24.00 21.15
CA LEU A 280 0.01 -24.52 20.20
C LEU A 280 -1.37 -24.78 20.81
N THR A 281 -1.48 -24.72 22.14
CA THR A 281 -2.70 -24.96 22.91
C THR A 281 -2.94 -23.87 23.96
N GLY A 282 -4.12 -23.88 24.59
CA GLY A 282 -4.51 -22.95 25.67
C GLY A 282 -5.31 -21.74 25.20
N ASP A 283 -5.76 -20.90 26.14
CA ASP A 283 -6.71 -19.81 25.85
C ASP A 283 -6.03 -18.51 25.33
N GLY A 284 -4.70 -18.53 25.19
CA GLY A 284 -3.91 -17.49 24.54
C GLY A 284 -3.31 -16.45 25.51
N LEU A 285 -2.11 -15.98 25.16
CA LEU A 285 -1.31 -14.97 25.83
C LEU A 285 -2.00 -13.58 25.83
N GLY A 286 -2.78 -13.25 26.86
CA GLY A 286 -3.44 -11.94 27.00
C GLY A 286 -4.87 -11.86 26.44
N ARG A 287 -5.37 -12.86 25.72
CA ARG A 287 -6.76 -12.91 25.21
C ARG A 287 -7.84 -12.75 26.29
N PRO A 288 -7.69 -13.32 27.52
CA PRO A 288 -8.64 -13.12 28.61
C PRO A 288 -8.81 -11.66 29.03
N GLN A 289 -7.86 -10.79 28.67
CA GLN A 289 -7.81 -9.38 29.07
C GLN A 289 -8.63 -8.47 28.14
N ARG A 290 -9.28 -9.02 27.12
CA ARG A 290 -10.13 -8.27 26.22
C ARG A 290 -11.23 -7.54 27.01
N PRO A 291 -11.37 -6.21 26.84
CA PRO A 291 -12.50 -5.49 27.37
C PRO A 291 -13.81 -5.98 26.78
N ARG A 292 -14.82 -6.10 27.64
CA ARG A 292 -16.21 -6.32 27.21
C ARG A 292 -16.78 -5.07 26.55
N HIS A 293 -16.51 -3.91 27.15
CA HIS A 293 -16.96 -2.61 26.66
C HIS A 293 -15.91 -1.53 26.91
N VAL A 294 -15.78 -0.61 25.95
CA VAL A 294 -15.10 0.67 26.09
C VAL A 294 -16.12 1.74 25.76
N THR A 295 -16.37 2.67 26.69
CA THR A 295 -17.37 3.72 26.55
C THR A 295 -16.79 5.09 26.84
N PHE A 296 -17.35 6.09 26.17
CA PHE A 296 -16.88 7.47 26.20
C PHE A 296 -17.91 8.39 26.83
N GLY A 297 -17.47 9.33 27.66
CA GLY A 297 -18.28 10.47 28.09
C GLY A 297 -18.28 11.59 27.06
N GLU A 298 -18.99 12.67 27.35
CA GLU A 298 -18.95 13.90 26.54
C GLU A 298 -17.58 14.57 26.67
N ILE A 299 -17.07 15.09 25.54
CA ILE A 299 -15.84 15.88 25.53
C ILE A 299 -16.14 17.26 26.10
N ALA A 300 -15.43 17.64 27.16
CA ALA A 300 -15.51 18.96 27.78
C ALA A 300 -14.11 19.49 28.05
N ASP A 301 -13.85 20.76 27.71
CA ASP A 301 -12.56 21.44 27.89
C ASP A 301 -11.36 20.64 27.34
N GLY A 302 -11.55 19.98 26.19
CA GLY A 302 -10.51 19.17 25.54
C GLY A 302 -10.23 17.82 26.23
N SER A 303 -11.01 17.42 27.24
CA SER A 303 -10.85 16.16 27.96
C SER A 303 -11.95 15.16 27.57
N LEU A 304 -11.56 13.94 27.23
CA LEU A 304 -12.46 12.82 26.93
C LEU A 304 -12.51 11.85 28.12
N PRO A 305 -13.64 11.73 28.85
CA PRO A 305 -13.82 10.69 29.86
C PRO A 305 -13.89 9.30 29.21
N VAL A 306 -13.19 8.32 29.79
CA VAL A 306 -13.12 6.94 29.29
C VAL A 306 -13.48 5.96 30.40
N THR A 307 -14.30 4.97 30.09
CA THR A 307 -14.61 3.83 30.95
C THR A 307 -14.33 2.53 30.20
N VAL A 308 -13.57 1.64 30.83
CA VAL A 308 -13.23 0.31 30.31
C VAL A 308 -13.79 -0.73 31.28
N ARG A 309 -14.67 -1.59 30.78
CA ARG A 309 -15.24 -2.70 31.54
C ARG A 309 -14.70 -4.01 31.02
N LEU A 310 -14.09 -4.79 31.90
CA LEU A 310 -13.48 -6.08 31.59
C LEU A 310 -14.48 -7.23 31.74
N ASP A 311 -14.19 -8.35 31.09
CA ASP A 311 -14.93 -9.60 31.26
C ASP A 311 -14.62 -10.31 32.59
N ALA A 312 -15.43 -11.30 32.94
CA ALA A 312 -15.32 -11.98 34.24
C ALA A 312 -13.96 -12.69 34.44
N ASP A 313 -13.38 -13.22 33.37
CA ASP A 313 -12.14 -13.98 33.43
C ASP A 313 -10.89 -13.09 33.35
N ALA A 314 -11.07 -11.79 33.13
CA ALA A 314 -9.97 -10.84 33.02
C ALA A 314 -9.32 -10.58 34.38
N GLN A 315 -8.00 -10.74 34.45
CA GLN A 315 -7.18 -10.46 35.65
C GLN A 315 -6.20 -9.32 35.35
N ALA A 316 -6.74 -8.11 35.18
CA ALA A 316 -5.95 -6.95 34.80
C ALA A 316 -5.13 -6.41 35.98
N GLN A 317 -3.84 -6.18 35.74
CA GLN A 317 -2.96 -5.42 36.63
C GLN A 317 -2.97 -3.93 36.30
N GLN A 318 -3.18 -3.60 35.02
CA GLN A 318 -3.16 -2.23 34.52
C GLN A 318 -4.09 -2.10 33.32
N VAL A 319 -4.85 -1.01 33.27
CA VAL A 319 -5.58 -0.56 32.09
C VAL A 319 -5.08 0.82 31.70
N ALA A 320 -4.67 0.97 30.45
CA ALA A 320 -4.14 2.22 29.93
C ALA A 320 -4.78 2.58 28.58
N VAL A 321 -4.81 3.87 28.29
CA VAL A 321 -5.33 4.42 27.03
C VAL A 321 -4.36 5.41 26.43
N ASP A 322 -4.39 5.54 25.12
CA ASP A 322 -3.58 6.51 24.36
C ASP A 322 -4.31 6.88 23.07
N LEU A 323 -4.07 8.07 22.53
CA LEU A 323 -4.56 8.42 21.20
C LEU A 323 -3.85 7.56 20.16
N TYR A 324 -4.58 7.04 19.18
CA TYR A 324 -3.94 6.35 18.07
C TYR A 324 -3.05 7.34 17.32
N PRO A 325 -1.83 6.98 16.93
CA PRO A 325 -0.89 7.90 16.31
C PRO A 325 -1.25 8.06 14.83
N GLN A 326 -2.38 8.73 14.55
CA GLN A 326 -2.96 8.83 13.20
C GLN A 326 -1.94 9.33 12.17
N ALA A 327 -1.06 10.25 12.58
CA ALA A 327 -0.05 10.82 11.69
C ALA A 327 1.09 9.86 11.29
N VAL A 328 1.15 8.65 11.85
CA VAL A 328 2.18 7.66 11.54
C VAL A 328 1.73 6.81 10.35
N PHE A 329 2.61 6.78 9.35
CA PHE A 329 2.51 5.97 8.14
C PHE A 329 3.73 5.07 8.10
N GLY A 330 3.53 3.76 7.95
CA GLY A 330 4.63 2.84 7.69
C GLY A 330 5.74 2.92 8.74
N GLY A 331 5.42 2.72 10.03
CA GLY A 331 6.43 2.88 11.07
C GLY A 331 6.00 2.43 12.46
N SER A 332 6.72 2.93 13.47
CA SER A 332 6.39 2.72 14.88
C SER A 332 6.24 4.04 15.62
N ALA A 333 5.42 4.06 16.66
CA ALA A 333 5.24 5.24 17.52
C ALA A 333 5.34 4.86 18.99
N THR A 334 6.15 5.58 19.75
CA THR A 334 6.18 5.42 21.21
C THR A 334 4.84 5.89 21.78
N PRO A 335 4.07 5.02 22.47
CA PRO A 335 2.80 5.41 23.05
C PRO A 335 2.98 6.35 24.24
N ALA A 336 2.07 7.30 24.38
CA ALA A 336 1.91 8.16 25.54
C ALA A 336 0.79 7.62 26.45
N TRP A 337 0.98 6.38 26.94
CA TRP A 337 -0.02 5.69 27.76
C TRP A 337 -0.43 6.49 28.99
N LYS A 338 -1.75 6.63 29.16
CA LYS A 338 -2.38 7.16 30.37
C LYS A 338 -3.10 6.06 31.11
N ASN A 339 -2.67 5.79 32.34
CA ASN A 339 -3.29 4.79 33.19
C ASN A 339 -4.68 5.23 33.65
N LEU A 340 -5.63 4.31 33.57
CA LEU A 340 -6.93 4.43 34.20
C LEU A 340 -6.84 3.99 35.66
N THR A 341 -7.82 4.42 36.46
CA THR A 341 -7.97 4.01 37.86
C THR A 341 -9.12 3.01 37.97
N GLU A 342 -8.89 1.92 38.69
CA GLU A 342 -9.96 0.97 39.01
C GLU A 342 -11.01 1.65 39.90
N ALA A 343 -12.22 1.81 39.37
CA ALA A 343 -13.32 2.48 40.07
C ALA A 343 -14.20 1.49 40.87
N SER A 344 -14.31 0.26 40.37
CA SER A 344 -14.99 -0.88 41.02
C SER A 344 -14.54 -2.18 40.35
N ASP A 345 -14.95 -3.34 40.87
CA ASP A 345 -14.58 -4.65 40.31
C ASP A 345 -14.71 -4.67 38.78
N ARG A 346 -13.56 -4.89 38.10
CA ARG A 346 -13.45 -4.99 36.63
C ARG A 346 -13.83 -3.74 35.84
N THR A 347 -13.98 -2.59 36.49
CA THR A 347 -14.33 -1.32 35.84
C THR A 347 -13.27 -0.26 36.10
N TRP A 348 -12.67 0.24 35.03
CA TRP A 348 -11.58 1.20 35.05
C TRP A 348 -12.03 2.51 34.40
N THR A 349 -11.69 3.64 35.03
CA THR A 349 -12.13 4.96 34.57
C THR A 349 -10.99 5.96 34.58
N GLY A 350 -11.10 6.99 33.73
CA GLY A 350 -10.18 8.10 33.67
C GLY A 350 -10.58 9.06 32.57
N SER A 351 -9.64 9.89 32.12
CA SER A 351 -9.83 10.76 30.97
C SER A 351 -8.58 10.81 30.12
N ILE A 352 -8.64 11.34 28.91
CA ILE A 352 -7.46 11.64 28.07
C ILE A 352 -7.63 13.01 27.42
N ASP A 353 -6.53 13.73 27.22
CA ASP A 353 -6.54 15.01 26.49
C ASP A 353 -6.72 14.72 24.99
N VAL A 354 -7.74 15.36 24.41
CA VAL A 354 -8.11 15.32 22.99
C VAL A 354 -8.12 16.72 22.38
N SER A 355 -7.61 17.74 23.07
CA SER A 355 -7.62 19.13 22.59
C SER A 355 -6.88 19.34 21.25
N SER A 356 -5.97 18.43 20.89
CA SER A 356 -5.18 18.48 19.66
C SER A 356 -5.76 17.66 18.49
N VAL A 357 -6.85 16.90 18.70
CA VAL A 357 -7.42 16.07 17.63
C VAL A 357 -8.31 16.89 16.70
N ALA A 358 -8.30 16.57 15.41
CA ALA A 358 -9.21 17.19 14.46
C ALA A 358 -10.65 16.69 14.69
N PRO A 359 -11.68 17.49 14.38
CA PRO A 359 -13.06 17.03 14.33
C PRO A 359 -13.24 15.77 13.47
N GLY A 360 -14.23 14.95 13.81
CA GLY A 360 -14.57 13.70 13.10
C GLY A 360 -14.15 12.44 13.87
N THR A 361 -14.21 11.30 13.19
CA THR A 361 -13.99 9.99 13.80
C THR A 361 -12.53 9.79 14.16
N GLN A 362 -12.26 9.52 15.44
CA GLN A 362 -10.93 9.28 16.00
C GLN A 362 -10.79 7.88 16.58
N ARG A 363 -9.55 7.41 16.70
CA ARG A 363 -9.20 6.14 17.36
C ARG A 363 -8.56 6.42 18.72
N LEU A 364 -9.10 5.80 19.76
CA LEU A 364 -8.43 5.61 21.04
C LEU A 364 -7.87 4.19 21.11
N ARG A 365 -6.60 4.04 21.47
CA ARG A 365 -5.99 2.76 21.82
C ARG A 365 -6.30 2.43 23.28
N VAL A 366 -6.57 1.16 23.53
CA VAL A 366 -6.77 0.60 24.87
C VAL A 366 -5.82 -0.57 25.02
N GLN A 367 -5.11 -0.61 26.15
CA GLN A 367 -4.26 -1.74 26.55
C GLN A 367 -4.69 -2.23 27.93
N VAL A 368 -4.82 -3.53 28.08
CA VAL A 368 -5.10 -4.21 29.34
C VAL A 368 -3.99 -5.21 29.60
N THR A 369 -3.15 -4.92 30.59
CA THR A 369 -1.98 -5.73 30.94
C THR A 369 -2.33 -6.66 32.09
N GLY A 370 -2.06 -7.96 31.93
CA GLY A 370 -2.23 -8.96 32.98
C GLY A 370 -1.06 -9.04 33.95
N ALA A 371 -1.26 -9.80 35.03
CA ALA A 371 -0.23 -10.01 36.07
C ALA A 371 1.06 -10.68 35.56
N ASP A 372 0.97 -11.38 34.43
CA ASP A 372 2.08 -12.05 33.76
C ASP A 372 2.76 -11.18 32.69
N THR A 373 2.47 -9.87 32.67
CA THR A 373 2.94 -8.84 31.74
C THR A 373 2.45 -8.95 30.30
N ARG A 374 1.74 -10.03 29.92
CA ARG A 374 1.10 -10.16 28.61
C ARG A 374 -0.12 -9.25 28.58
N TRP A 375 -0.47 -8.75 27.40
CA TRP A 375 -1.53 -7.75 27.28
C TRP A 375 -2.54 -8.08 26.18
N TRP A 376 -3.73 -7.51 26.35
CA TRP A 376 -4.63 -7.26 25.25
C TRP A 376 -4.47 -5.80 24.81
N GLU A 377 -4.50 -5.55 23.51
CA GLU A 377 -4.60 -4.23 22.91
C GLU A 377 -5.64 -4.19 21.79
N GLY A 378 -6.26 -3.04 21.63
CA GLY A 378 -7.19 -2.77 20.55
C GLY A 378 -7.52 -1.29 20.43
N THR A 379 -8.42 -0.97 19.51
CA THR A 379 -8.88 0.39 19.28
C THR A 379 -10.38 0.52 19.50
N ALA A 380 -10.80 1.67 20.03
CA ALA A 380 -12.19 2.08 20.11
C ALA A 380 -12.37 3.43 19.41
N LEU A 381 -13.51 3.61 18.73
CA LEU A 381 -13.82 4.82 17.97
C LEU A 381 -14.57 5.83 18.84
N PHE A 382 -14.19 7.11 18.75
CA PHE A 382 -14.94 8.21 19.33
C PHE A 382 -15.06 9.35 18.32
N GLU A 383 -16.09 10.19 18.46
CA GLU A 383 -16.29 11.36 17.60
C GLU A 383 -15.80 12.62 18.30
N ALA A 384 -14.87 13.33 17.67
CA ALA A 384 -14.47 14.66 18.10
C ALA A 384 -15.41 15.70 17.49
N PRO A 385 -16.02 16.60 18.29
CA PRO A 385 -17.00 17.56 17.79
C PRO A 385 -16.34 18.58 16.86
N GLY A 386 -17.03 18.90 15.77
CA GLY A 386 -16.69 19.99 14.87
C GLY A 386 -17.61 21.20 15.04
N THR A 387 -17.30 22.26 14.31
CA THR A 387 -18.06 23.50 14.21
C THR A 387 -18.84 23.56 12.89
N ALA A 388 -19.63 24.61 12.70
CA ALA A 388 -20.27 24.87 11.41
C ALA A 388 -19.28 25.26 10.30
N ALA A 389 -18.06 25.67 10.66
CA ALA A 389 -17.02 26.09 9.72
C ALA A 389 -16.15 24.92 9.21
N ASP A 390 -16.29 23.73 9.80
CA ASP A 390 -15.50 22.57 9.40
C ASP A 390 -16.13 21.85 8.20
N PRO A 391 -15.30 21.25 7.31
CA PRO A 391 -15.80 20.38 6.24
C PRO A 391 -16.67 19.24 6.80
N LYS A 392 -17.64 18.77 6.02
CA LYS A 392 -18.56 17.70 6.46
C LYS A 392 -18.76 16.65 5.38
N SER A 393 -18.60 15.38 5.76
CA SER A 393 -18.99 14.26 4.91
C SER A 393 -20.46 14.38 4.50
N ARG A 394 -20.75 14.25 3.20
CA ARG A 394 -22.10 14.31 2.63
C ARG A 394 -22.63 12.95 2.22
N TRP A 395 -21.79 12.15 1.59
CA TRP A 395 -22.17 10.86 1.03
C TRP A 395 -20.94 9.98 0.89
N ARG A 396 -21.19 8.67 0.82
CA ARG A 396 -20.18 7.63 0.58
C ARG A 396 -20.70 6.64 -0.44
N GLU A 397 -19.82 6.17 -1.31
CA GLU A 397 -20.06 5.17 -2.33
C GLU A 397 -18.98 4.08 -2.19
N GLN A 398 -19.39 2.82 -2.08
CA GLN A 398 -18.47 1.69 -1.90
C GLN A 398 -18.16 1.01 -3.23
N LEU A 399 -16.88 0.89 -3.57
CA LEU A 399 -16.36 0.08 -4.68
C LEU A 399 -15.79 -1.25 -4.16
N SER A 400 -15.60 -2.22 -5.06
CA SER A 400 -15.10 -3.56 -4.72
C SER A 400 -13.59 -3.65 -4.44
N GLY A 401 -12.85 -2.55 -4.49
CA GLY A 401 -11.43 -2.50 -4.15
C GLY A 401 -10.96 -1.08 -3.87
N ALA A 402 -9.71 -0.95 -3.44
CA ALA A 402 -9.08 0.32 -3.10
C ALA A 402 -9.19 1.37 -4.22
N VAL A 403 -9.51 2.61 -3.85
CA VAL A 403 -9.48 3.75 -4.76
C VAL A 403 -8.17 4.50 -4.57
N GLN A 404 -7.13 3.98 -5.22
CA GLN A 404 -5.77 4.57 -5.22
C GLN A 404 -5.58 5.63 -6.32
N GLY A 405 -6.23 5.44 -7.47
CA GLY A 405 -6.20 6.40 -8.57
C GLY A 405 -6.93 7.70 -8.19
N GLY A 406 -6.47 8.83 -8.74
CA GLY A 406 -7.16 10.10 -8.53
C GLY A 406 -8.54 10.15 -9.20
N ILE A 407 -9.40 11.00 -8.67
CA ILE A 407 -10.76 11.22 -9.19
C ILE A 407 -10.69 11.94 -10.53
N ALA A 408 -11.39 11.46 -11.55
CA ALA A 408 -11.49 12.11 -12.86
C ALA A 408 -12.82 12.85 -13.03
N LEU A 409 -12.82 13.90 -13.85
CA LEU A 409 -14.02 14.66 -14.23
C LEU A 409 -14.19 14.52 -15.74
N ALA A 410 -15.34 14.02 -16.17
CA ALA A 410 -15.66 13.90 -17.59
C ALA A 410 -17.02 14.52 -17.90
N GLY A 411 -17.26 14.83 -19.18
CA GLY A 411 -18.42 15.59 -19.64
C GLY A 411 -18.36 17.07 -19.25
N THR A 412 -19.27 17.85 -19.83
CA THR A 412 -19.34 19.30 -19.64
C THR A 412 -20.74 19.74 -19.19
N GLY A 413 -20.81 20.82 -18.40
CA GLY A 413 -22.06 21.39 -17.89
C GLY A 413 -22.94 20.35 -17.21
N ALA A 414 -24.22 20.29 -17.60
CA ALA A 414 -25.19 19.34 -17.05
C ALA A 414 -24.89 17.85 -17.33
N ARG A 415 -23.88 17.56 -18.17
CA ARG A 415 -23.42 16.20 -18.45
C ARG A 415 -22.17 15.79 -17.67
N GLN A 416 -21.62 16.68 -16.84
CA GLN A 416 -20.43 16.38 -16.06
C GLN A 416 -20.69 15.19 -15.12
N VAL A 417 -19.70 14.31 -15.03
CA VAL A 417 -19.65 13.15 -14.13
C VAL A 417 -18.35 13.14 -13.36
N VAL A 418 -18.42 12.70 -12.11
CA VAL A 418 -17.27 12.33 -11.30
C VAL A 418 -17.00 10.85 -11.51
N VAL A 419 -15.77 10.49 -11.89
CA VAL A 419 -15.36 9.13 -12.19
C VAL A 419 -14.32 8.67 -11.17
N ALA A 420 -14.59 7.51 -10.57
CA ALA A 420 -13.67 6.81 -9.67
C ALA A 420 -13.42 5.40 -10.19
N ALA A 421 -12.20 4.90 -9.98
CA ALA A 421 -11.79 3.58 -10.39
C ALA A 421 -10.99 2.89 -9.27
N SER A 422 -11.11 1.57 -9.17
CA SER A 422 -10.51 0.80 -8.08
C SER A 422 -9.46 -0.22 -8.54
N SER A 423 -8.64 -0.68 -7.59
CA SER A 423 -7.70 -1.79 -7.77
C SER A 423 -8.38 -3.12 -8.10
N SER A 424 -9.69 -3.25 -7.92
CA SER A 424 -10.47 -4.41 -8.39
C SER A 424 -10.90 -4.31 -9.86
N GLY A 425 -10.69 -3.14 -10.50
CA GLY A 425 -11.10 -2.85 -11.88
C GLY A 425 -12.54 -2.35 -12.02
N GLU A 426 -13.26 -2.14 -10.92
CA GLU A 426 -14.53 -1.42 -10.95
C GLU A 426 -14.28 0.07 -11.25
N VAL A 427 -14.99 0.60 -12.24
CA VAL A 427 -15.06 2.03 -12.60
C VAL A 427 -16.51 2.50 -12.48
N VAL A 428 -16.75 3.59 -11.77
CA VAL A 428 -18.07 4.18 -11.57
C VAL A 428 -18.11 5.62 -12.02
N ALA A 429 -19.26 6.07 -12.53
CA ALA A 429 -19.55 7.49 -12.78
C ALA A 429 -20.74 7.96 -11.95
N LEU A 430 -20.54 9.08 -11.25
CA LEU A 430 -21.50 9.70 -10.36
C LEU A 430 -21.89 11.10 -10.89
N ARG A 431 -23.15 11.49 -10.67
CA ARG A 431 -23.67 12.84 -10.91
C ARG A 431 -24.31 13.43 -9.68
N ASN A 432 -24.55 14.73 -9.73
CA ASN A 432 -25.23 15.48 -8.68
C ASN A 432 -24.55 15.26 -7.34
N VAL A 433 -23.21 15.36 -7.34
CA VAL A 433 -22.34 15.10 -6.18
C VAL A 433 -22.48 16.15 -5.08
N ASP A 434 -23.14 17.27 -5.37
CA ASP A 434 -23.58 18.28 -4.42
C ASP A 434 -24.73 17.80 -3.50
N ARG A 435 -25.48 16.78 -3.94
CA ARG A 435 -26.60 16.20 -3.21
C ARG A 435 -26.13 15.19 -2.14
N PRO A 436 -26.91 14.96 -1.07
CA PRO A 436 -26.60 13.94 -0.05
C PRO A 436 -26.58 12.49 -0.56
N SER A 437 -27.06 12.25 -1.78
CA SER A 437 -27.02 10.95 -2.44
C SER A 437 -26.75 11.20 -3.93
N PRO A 438 -25.52 10.96 -4.41
CA PRO A 438 -25.21 11.12 -5.82
C PRO A 438 -25.88 10.05 -6.66
N GLU A 439 -26.17 10.38 -7.91
CA GLU A 439 -26.78 9.44 -8.86
C GLU A 439 -25.69 8.67 -9.61
N ARG A 440 -25.61 7.35 -9.38
CA ARG A 440 -24.76 6.45 -10.18
C ARG A 440 -25.31 6.35 -11.59
N GLN A 441 -24.58 6.91 -12.56
CA GLN A 441 -24.98 6.87 -13.97
C GLN A 441 -24.69 5.51 -14.59
N TRP A 442 -23.49 4.98 -14.32
CA TRP A 442 -23.07 3.68 -14.82
C TRP A 442 -21.95 3.11 -13.94
N ARG A 443 -21.74 1.79 -14.11
CA ARG A 443 -20.63 1.02 -13.57
C ARG A 443 -20.09 0.12 -14.69
N THR A 444 -18.77 0.02 -14.77
CA THR A 444 -18.05 -0.84 -15.73
C THR A 444 -16.97 -1.62 -15.01
N GLN A 445 -16.72 -2.85 -15.47
CA GLN A 445 -15.61 -3.68 -15.01
C GLN A 445 -14.52 -3.73 -16.08
N VAL A 446 -13.30 -3.38 -15.71
CA VAL A 446 -12.06 -3.52 -16.51
C VAL A 446 -11.01 -4.27 -15.68
N GLY A 447 -9.73 -4.20 -16.05
CA GLY A 447 -8.62 -4.66 -15.21
C GLY A 447 -8.33 -3.71 -14.02
N PRO A 448 -7.49 -4.11 -13.06
CA PRO A 448 -7.12 -3.28 -11.89
C PRO A 448 -6.63 -1.88 -12.26
N VAL A 449 -7.11 -0.84 -11.57
CA VAL A 449 -6.77 0.56 -11.83
C VAL A 449 -6.11 1.20 -10.61
N TYR A 450 -4.91 1.75 -10.79
CA TYR A 450 -4.13 2.37 -9.71
C TYR A 450 -3.85 3.87 -9.93
N ARG A 451 -4.11 4.38 -11.14
CA ARG A 451 -3.85 5.77 -11.52
C ARG A 451 -5.08 6.45 -12.07
N ARG A 452 -5.06 7.78 -12.02
CA ARG A 452 -6.18 8.65 -12.43
C ARG A 452 -6.49 8.47 -13.93
N PRO A 453 -7.75 8.22 -14.32
CA PRO A 453 -8.15 8.27 -15.73
C PRO A 453 -7.98 9.66 -16.35
N ALA A 454 -7.63 9.71 -17.63
CA ALA A 454 -7.64 10.95 -18.41
C ALA A 454 -8.94 11.10 -19.21
N VAL A 455 -9.19 12.30 -19.71
CA VAL A 455 -10.38 12.61 -20.52
C VAL A 455 -9.95 13.40 -21.75
N ASP A 456 -10.60 13.15 -22.88
CA ASP A 456 -10.46 13.98 -24.08
C ASP A 456 -11.00 15.41 -23.88
N ALA A 457 -10.65 16.33 -24.77
CA ALA A 457 -11.05 17.74 -24.66
C ALA A 457 -12.58 17.93 -24.73
N ALA A 458 -13.28 17.05 -25.46
CA ALA A 458 -14.73 17.06 -25.55
C ALA A 458 -15.43 16.59 -24.25
N GLY A 459 -14.72 15.84 -23.40
CA GLY A 459 -15.31 15.22 -22.21
C GLY A 459 -16.08 13.92 -22.49
N ASP A 460 -15.94 13.34 -23.69
CA ASP A 460 -16.74 12.22 -24.19
C ASP A 460 -16.04 10.86 -24.08
N THR A 461 -14.72 10.85 -23.88
CA THR A 461 -13.91 9.63 -23.78
C THR A 461 -13.05 9.64 -22.53
N LEU A 462 -13.15 8.58 -21.73
CA LEU A 462 -12.32 8.31 -20.57
C LEU A 462 -11.21 7.34 -20.95
N PHE A 463 -9.96 7.67 -20.66
CA PHE A 463 -8.81 6.78 -20.83
C PHE A 463 -8.39 6.22 -19.47
N VAL A 464 -8.70 4.95 -19.23
CA VAL A 464 -8.51 4.27 -17.95
C VAL A 464 -7.27 3.37 -18.03
N PRO A 465 -6.18 3.69 -17.31
CA PRO A 465 -4.97 2.88 -17.28
C PRO A 465 -5.17 1.65 -16.38
N SER A 466 -4.65 0.49 -16.78
CA SER A 466 -4.75 -0.72 -15.99
C SER A 466 -3.44 -1.50 -15.89
N SER A 467 -3.24 -2.12 -14.73
CA SER A 467 -2.12 -3.03 -14.51
C SER A 467 -2.27 -4.36 -15.27
N ASP A 468 -3.41 -4.61 -15.94
CA ASP A 468 -3.63 -5.79 -16.81
C ASP A 468 -3.01 -5.62 -18.21
N HIS A 469 -2.08 -4.69 -18.33
CA HIS A 469 -1.33 -4.30 -19.52
C HIS A 469 -2.13 -3.46 -20.53
N ARG A 470 -3.35 -3.04 -20.18
CA ARG A 470 -4.20 -2.28 -21.12
C ARG A 470 -4.41 -0.82 -20.73
N LEU A 471 -4.59 -0.01 -21.77
CA LEU A 471 -5.30 1.26 -21.69
C LEU A 471 -6.70 1.08 -22.30
N TYR A 472 -7.73 1.36 -21.52
CA TYR A 472 -9.12 1.29 -21.96
C TYR A 472 -9.64 2.68 -22.32
N ALA A 473 -10.33 2.82 -23.45
CA ALA A 473 -11.12 4.01 -23.75
C ALA A 473 -12.60 3.73 -23.55
N LEU A 474 -13.24 4.42 -22.60
CA LEU A 474 -14.67 4.28 -22.31
C LEU A 474 -15.44 5.50 -22.79
N ASN A 475 -16.68 5.32 -23.24
CA ASN A 475 -17.61 6.42 -23.42
C ASN A 475 -17.96 7.03 -22.05
N ALA A 476 -17.69 8.32 -21.84
CA ALA A 476 -17.89 8.98 -20.56
C ALA A 476 -19.36 8.99 -20.09
N ALA A 477 -20.32 9.02 -21.02
CA ALA A 477 -21.74 9.05 -20.71
C ALA A 477 -22.31 7.66 -20.38
N THR A 478 -21.74 6.58 -20.93
CA THR A 478 -22.33 5.23 -20.80
C THR A 478 -21.42 4.18 -20.17
N GLY A 479 -20.14 4.49 -19.93
CA GLY A 479 -19.13 3.56 -19.41
C GLY A 479 -18.71 2.45 -20.38
N ARG A 480 -19.20 2.45 -21.63
CA ARG A 480 -18.94 1.36 -22.58
C ARG A 480 -17.55 1.50 -23.18
N VAL A 481 -16.81 0.39 -23.28
CA VAL A 481 -15.52 0.34 -23.97
C VAL A 481 -15.72 0.69 -25.45
N LYS A 482 -15.06 1.75 -25.91
CA LYS A 482 -14.92 2.14 -27.32
C LYS A 482 -13.81 1.35 -27.98
N TRP A 483 -12.64 1.33 -27.35
CA TRP A 483 -11.45 0.58 -27.76
C TRP A 483 -10.59 0.24 -26.55
N GLN A 484 -9.65 -0.69 -26.72
CA GLN A 484 -8.61 -1.00 -25.75
C GLN A 484 -7.29 -1.22 -26.48
N TYR A 485 -6.18 -0.83 -25.87
CA TYR A 485 -4.83 -1.03 -26.39
C TYR A 485 -4.02 -1.88 -25.42
N ASP A 486 -3.39 -2.93 -25.92
CA ASP A 486 -2.45 -3.77 -25.17
C ASP A 486 -1.04 -3.18 -25.28
N ALA A 487 -0.51 -2.69 -24.17
CA ALA A 487 0.81 -2.08 -24.10
C ALA A 487 1.94 -3.10 -23.87
N GLY A 488 1.60 -4.38 -23.61
CA GLY A 488 2.55 -5.45 -23.33
C GLY A 488 3.24 -5.37 -21.97
N ALA A 489 2.87 -4.40 -21.13
CA ALA A 489 3.36 -4.21 -19.77
C ALA A 489 2.33 -3.43 -18.93
N PRO A 490 2.35 -3.53 -17.59
CA PRO A 490 1.41 -2.81 -16.73
C PRO A 490 1.38 -1.29 -17.00
N VAL A 491 0.17 -0.74 -17.18
CA VAL A 491 -0.04 0.70 -17.34
C VAL A 491 -0.27 1.31 -15.95
N LEU A 492 0.83 1.67 -15.29
CA LEU A 492 0.83 2.22 -13.93
C LEU A 492 1.09 3.73 -13.88
N SER A 493 1.04 4.39 -15.04
CA SER A 493 1.09 5.85 -15.18
C SER A 493 -0.31 6.45 -15.32
N ALA A 494 -0.47 7.72 -14.93
CA ALA A 494 -1.69 8.46 -15.24
C ALA A 494 -1.59 9.01 -16.68
N PRO A 495 -2.50 8.63 -17.60
CA PRO A 495 -2.47 9.15 -18.96
C PRO A 495 -2.69 10.67 -18.99
N VAL A 496 -2.25 11.29 -20.08
CA VAL A 496 -2.52 12.68 -20.41
C VAL A 496 -2.95 12.80 -21.86
N VAL A 497 -3.83 13.76 -22.16
CA VAL A 497 -4.25 14.06 -23.52
C VAL A 497 -3.53 15.31 -24.00
N ALA A 498 -2.94 15.24 -25.19
CA ALA A 498 -2.30 16.36 -25.87
C ALA A 498 -3.04 16.70 -27.17
N GLU A 499 -3.38 17.97 -27.34
CA GLU A 499 -3.81 18.54 -28.62
C GLU A 499 -2.58 18.98 -29.40
N ALA A 500 -2.11 18.13 -30.31
CA ALA A 500 -0.90 18.41 -31.10
C ALA A 500 -1.07 17.91 -32.54
N GLY A 501 -0.62 18.68 -33.54
CA GLY A 501 -0.88 18.35 -34.95
C GLY A 501 -2.40 18.32 -35.25
N ASP A 502 -2.85 17.32 -36.03
CA ASP A 502 -4.22 17.29 -36.56
C ASP A 502 -5.24 16.46 -35.74
N GLN A 503 -4.83 15.89 -34.60
CA GLN A 503 -5.69 15.01 -33.78
C GLN A 503 -5.27 15.00 -32.30
N GLU A 504 -6.15 14.56 -31.42
CA GLU A 504 -5.81 14.35 -30.00
C GLU A 504 -4.98 13.07 -29.81
N ARG A 505 -4.04 13.11 -28.86
CA ARG A 505 -3.17 11.99 -28.52
C ARG A 505 -3.28 11.67 -27.05
N VAL A 506 -3.42 10.38 -26.73
CA VAL A 506 -3.30 9.91 -25.34
C VAL A 506 -1.89 9.41 -25.13
N ILE A 507 -1.20 10.03 -24.17
CA ILE A 507 0.18 9.74 -23.83
C ILE A 507 0.23 9.09 -22.45
N PHE A 508 1.01 8.02 -22.34
CA PHE A 508 1.18 7.28 -21.09
C PHE A 508 2.45 6.43 -21.13
N SER A 509 2.95 6.07 -19.95
CA SER A 509 4.01 5.08 -19.78
C SER A 509 3.43 3.72 -19.41
N ALA A 510 4.00 2.66 -19.99
CA ALA A 510 3.72 1.28 -19.61
C ALA A 510 5.04 0.49 -19.60
N GLY A 511 5.34 -0.18 -18.48
CA GLY A 511 6.69 -0.69 -18.23
C GLY A 511 7.73 0.44 -18.31
N TYR A 512 8.73 0.25 -19.16
CA TYR A 512 9.85 1.19 -19.40
C TYR A 512 9.67 2.06 -20.66
N ASN A 513 8.46 2.06 -21.24
CA ASN A 513 8.17 2.65 -22.54
C ASN A 513 7.16 3.79 -22.43
N LEU A 514 7.34 4.84 -23.22
CA LEU A 514 6.38 5.93 -23.41
C LEU A 514 5.61 5.70 -24.72
N PHE A 515 4.29 5.81 -24.67
CA PHE A 515 3.40 5.62 -25.82
C PHE A 515 2.64 6.90 -26.14
N ALA A 516 2.31 7.09 -27.42
CA ALA A 516 1.18 7.91 -27.82
C ALA A 516 0.26 7.14 -28.75
N LEU A 517 -1.02 7.19 -28.43
CA LEU A 517 -2.09 6.63 -29.24
C LEU A 517 -2.98 7.76 -29.76
N ASP A 518 -3.60 7.51 -30.91
CA ASP A 518 -4.72 8.31 -31.38
C ASP A 518 -5.89 8.18 -30.40
N ALA A 519 -6.37 9.30 -29.85
CA ALA A 519 -7.39 9.29 -28.81
C ALA A 519 -8.74 8.72 -29.29
N ALA A 520 -9.07 8.90 -30.58
CA ALA A 520 -10.33 8.46 -31.14
C ALA A 520 -10.35 6.95 -31.44
N THR A 521 -9.24 6.41 -31.94
CA THR A 521 -9.16 5.05 -32.50
C THR A 521 -8.36 4.07 -31.66
N GLY A 522 -7.49 4.55 -30.76
CA GLY A 522 -6.57 3.73 -29.98
C GLY A 522 -5.36 3.21 -30.76
N ASN A 523 -5.21 3.62 -32.02
CA ASN A 523 -4.06 3.21 -32.83
C ASN A 523 -2.77 3.83 -32.31
N ARG A 524 -1.71 3.04 -32.20
CA ARG A 524 -0.38 3.54 -31.83
C ARG A 524 0.15 4.48 -32.91
N LEU A 525 0.46 5.71 -32.52
CA LEU A 525 1.11 6.71 -33.35
C LEU A 525 2.62 6.56 -33.27
N TRP A 526 3.14 6.46 -32.04
CA TRP A 526 4.56 6.24 -31.77
C TRP A 526 4.76 5.59 -30.39
N SER A 527 5.96 5.06 -30.18
CA SER A 527 6.45 4.61 -28.88
C SER A 527 7.94 4.92 -28.75
N VAL A 528 8.39 5.20 -27.53
CA VAL A 528 9.80 5.42 -27.19
C VAL A 528 10.20 4.40 -26.13
N GLU A 529 11.21 3.60 -26.45
CA GLU A 529 11.71 2.53 -25.58
C GLU A 529 12.81 3.02 -24.62
N GLY A 530 12.94 2.36 -23.48
CA GLY A 530 14.08 2.54 -22.56
C GLY A 530 14.13 3.95 -21.95
N ARG A 531 13.00 4.42 -21.42
CA ARG A 531 12.86 5.76 -20.81
C ARG A 531 12.64 5.73 -19.30
N GLY A 532 12.96 4.60 -18.69
CA GLY A 532 12.67 4.35 -17.29
C GLY A 532 11.18 4.12 -17.05
N PHE A 533 10.90 3.59 -15.88
CA PHE A 533 9.57 3.49 -15.33
C PHE A 533 9.13 4.87 -14.82
N SER A 534 7.91 5.26 -15.20
CA SER A 534 7.22 6.41 -14.63
C SER A 534 5.78 6.02 -14.36
N SER A 535 5.35 6.24 -13.12
CA SER A 535 4.00 6.00 -12.62
C SER A 535 3.21 7.29 -12.39
N GLY A 536 3.89 8.43 -12.46
CA GLY A 536 3.27 9.75 -12.37
C GLY A 536 2.47 10.11 -13.61
N ARG A 537 1.91 11.32 -13.60
CA ARG A 537 1.31 11.95 -14.78
C ARG A 537 2.37 12.76 -15.53
N ALA A 538 2.48 12.57 -16.84
CA ALA A 538 3.28 13.46 -17.69
C ALA A 538 2.63 14.85 -17.79
N ALA A 539 3.44 15.90 -17.89
CA ALA A 539 2.93 17.24 -18.18
C ALA A 539 2.96 17.51 -19.70
N VAL A 540 2.03 18.33 -20.19
CA VAL A 540 1.93 18.68 -21.61
C VAL A 540 1.79 20.18 -21.73
N ASP A 541 2.55 20.77 -22.66
CA ASP A 541 2.42 22.16 -23.11
C ASP A 541 2.40 22.19 -24.63
N GLY A 542 1.21 22.32 -25.21
CA GLY A 542 0.97 22.21 -26.65
C GLY A 542 1.52 20.90 -27.23
N ALA A 543 2.54 21.02 -28.08
CA ALA A 543 3.18 19.89 -28.75
C ALA A 543 4.38 19.29 -28.00
N VAL A 544 4.59 19.63 -26.73
CA VAL A 544 5.71 19.10 -25.92
C VAL A 544 5.19 18.34 -24.70
N ILE A 545 5.81 17.19 -24.42
CA ILE A 545 5.52 16.31 -23.30
C ILE A 545 6.73 16.31 -22.37
N TYR A 546 6.48 16.42 -21.07
CA TYR A 546 7.49 16.37 -20.03
C TYR A 546 7.29 15.16 -19.13
N THR A 547 8.38 14.45 -18.85
CA THR A 547 8.38 13.22 -18.05
C THR A 547 9.56 13.21 -17.08
N ALA A 548 9.39 12.53 -15.95
CA ALA A 548 10.46 12.10 -15.07
C ALA A 548 10.31 10.59 -14.81
N ALA A 549 11.43 9.89 -14.62
CA ALA A 549 11.44 8.44 -14.49
C ALA A 549 12.47 7.93 -13.45
N ASP A 550 12.37 6.64 -13.13
CA ASP A 550 13.25 5.93 -12.18
C ASP A 550 14.73 5.90 -12.62
N ASP A 551 15.00 6.03 -13.91
CA ASP A 551 16.35 6.10 -14.48
C ASP A 551 17.12 7.39 -14.14
N GLY A 552 16.52 8.29 -13.36
CA GLY A 552 17.15 9.50 -12.83
C GLY A 552 17.08 10.71 -13.76
N TYR A 553 16.31 10.65 -14.85
CA TYR A 553 16.21 11.74 -15.81
C TYR A 553 14.83 12.40 -15.84
N ALA A 554 14.83 13.71 -16.07
CA ALA A 554 13.71 14.47 -16.61
C ALA A 554 13.92 14.68 -18.12
N ARG A 555 12.85 14.67 -18.91
CA ARG A 555 12.92 14.75 -20.38
C ARG A 555 11.79 15.57 -20.95
N ALA A 556 12.04 16.16 -22.12
CA ALA A 556 11.00 16.62 -23.03
C ALA A 556 10.97 15.80 -24.32
N HIS A 557 9.77 15.55 -24.83
CA HIS A 557 9.54 14.89 -26.10
C HIS A 557 8.55 15.69 -26.95
N ASP A 558 8.74 15.67 -28.26
CA ASP A 558 7.74 16.15 -29.20
C ASP A 558 6.52 15.21 -29.19
N ALA A 559 5.32 15.77 -28.98
CA ALA A 559 4.09 15.00 -28.82
C ALA A 559 3.62 14.33 -30.12
N VAL A 560 4.04 14.84 -31.28
CA VAL A 560 3.64 14.33 -32.59
C VAL A 560 4.48 13.12 -32.99
N THR A 561 5.78 13.16 -32.70
CA THR A 561 6.79 12.22 -33.20
C THR A 561 7.40 11.33 -32.12
N GLY A 562 7.30 11.71 -30.84
CA GLY A 562 8.00 11.08 -29.73
C GLY A 562 9.49 11.43 -29.66
N GLN A 563 10.00 12.30 -30.54
CA GLN A 563 11.41 12.67 -30.54
C GLN A 563 11.79 13.38 -29.23
N GLN A 564 12.82 12.89 -28.55
CA GLN A 564 13.37 13.57 -27.37
C GLN A 564 13.98 14.92 -27.80
N LEU A 565 13.48 16.01 -27.21
CA LEU A 565 13.95 17.38 -27.44
C LEU A 565 15.14 17.72 -26.52
N TRP A 566 15.03 17.35 -25.25
CA TRP A 566 16.10 17.49 -24.27
C TRP A 566 15.99 16.43 -23.16
N ALA A 567 17.08 16.25 -22.41
CA ALA A 567 17.11 15.46 -21.18
C ALA A 567 17.97 16.16 -20.12
N TYR A 568 17.55 16.06 -18.87
CA TYR A 568 18.24 16.60 -17.70
C TYR A 568 18.44 15.49 -16.66
N GLN A 569 19.69 15.24 -16.27
CA GLN A 569 20.03 14.20 -15.29
C GLN A 569 19.84 14.76 -13.88
N MET A 570 18.82 14.28 -13.17
CA MET A 570 18.52 14.68 -11.80
C MET A 570 19.33 13.87 -10.78
N VAL A 571 19.54 12.57 -11.08
CA VAL A 571 20.18 11.62 -10.16
C VAL A 571 21.15 10.72 -10.91
N THR A 572 22.27 10.43 -10.26
CA THR A 572 23.23 9.38 -10.63
C THR A 572 23.45 8.47 -9.42
N GLY A 573 23.83 7.21 -9.67
CA GLY A 573 24.02 6.24 -8.62
C GLY A 573 24.05 4.80 -9.11
N ASP A 574 24.13 3.89 -8.15
CA ASP A 574 23.77 2.48 -8.37
C ASP A 574 22.26 2.35 -8.59
N GLU A 575 21.84 1.12 -8.88
CA GLU A 575 20.45 0.84 -9.23
C GLU A 575 19.49 1.08 -8.07
N HIS A 576 19.88 0.76 -6.83
CA HIS A 576 19.11 1.04 -5.63
C HIS A 576 18.85 2.55 -5.49
N ARG A 577 19.91 3.36 -5.63
CA ARG A 577 19.79 4.81 -5.57
C ARG A 577 18.89 5.36 -6.68
N LEU A 578 18.97 4.83 -7.90
CA LEU A 578 18.08 5.24 -8.99
C LEU A 578 16.62 4.86 -8.71
N ALA A 579 16.35 3.64 -8.25
CA ALA A 579 15.00 3.20 -7.89
C ALA A 579 14.35 4.09 -6.81
N LEU A 580 15.11 4.49 -5.79
CA LEU A 580 14.59 5.30 -4.68
C LEU A 580 14.53 6.80 -5.01
N TYR A 581 15.52 7.33 -5.72
CA TYR A 581 15.68 8.77 -5.95
C TYR A 581 15.35 9.22 -7.39
N GLY A 582 15.00 8.31 -8.29
CA GLY A 582 14.43 8.65 -9.59
C GLY A 582 13.06 9.31 -9.43
N GLY A 583 12.70 10.18 -10.37
CA GLY A 583 11.45 10.95 -10.33
C GLY A 583 10.25 10.16 -10.85
N TRP A 584 10.04 8.95 -10.36
CA TRP A 584 9.13 7.97 -10.97
C TRP A 584 7.64 8.14 -10.62
N ASP A 585 7.24 9.12 -9.78
CA ASP A 585 5.83 9.37 -9.41
C ASP A 585 5.34 10.81 -9.79
N ASN A 586 4.34 11.38 -9.11
CA ASN A 586 3.46 12.46 -9.58
C ASN A 586 4.00 13.91 -9.69
N VAL A 587 5.30 14.15 -9.84
CA VAL A 587 5.86 15.53 -9.67
C VAL A 587 5.81 16.45 -10.89
N VAL A 588 5.57 15.92 -12.09
CA VAL A 588 5.78 16.69 -13.32
C VAL A 588 4.65 17.71 -13.55
N ALA A 589 4.99 18.99 -13.58
CA ALA A 589 4.07 20.09 -13.91
C ALA A 589 4.76 21.11 -14.82
N VAL A 590 4.00 21.84 -15.64
CA VAL A 590 4.53 22.87 -16.54
C VAL A 590 3.66 24.12 -16.52
N GLY A 591 4.30 25.29 -16.53
CA GLY A 591 3.65 26.59 -16.61
C GLY A 591 4.67 27.72 -16.76
N ASP A 592 4.30 28.80 -17.43
CA ASP A 592 5.16 29.99 -17.65
C ASP A 592 6.59 29.67 -18.13
N GLY A 593 6.72 28.67 -19.00
CA GLY A 593 8.00 28.21 -19.55
C GLY A 593 8.90 27.51 -18.54
N VAL A 594 8.37 27.04 -17.41
CA VAL A 594 9.07 26.25 -16.39
C VAL A 594 8.42 24.89 -16.23
N VAL A 595 9.24 23.84 -16.26
CA VAL A 595 8.85 22.48 -15.91
C VAL A 595 9.35 22.19 -14.50
N ILE A 596 8.44 21.84 -13.61
CA ILE A 596 8.77 21.34 -12.28
C ILE A 596 8.89 19.83 -12.35
N VAL A 597 10.01 19.31 -11.85
CA VAL A 597 10.26 17.87 -11.63
C VAL A 597 10.86 17.68 -10.25
N GLY A 598 10.88 16.45 -9.72
CA GLY A 598 11.41 16.20 -8.38
C GLY A 598 11.56 14.73 -8.03
N ASN A 599 12.14 14.50 -6.87
CA ASN A 599 12.31 13.19 -6.27
C ASN A 599 12.12 13.26 -4.74
N VAL A 600 12.47 12.20 -4.04
CA VAL A 600 12.33 12.11 -2.57
C VAL A 600 13.20 13.08 -1.76
N SER A 601 14.03 13.89 -2.42
CA SER A 601 14.95 14.82 -1.75
C SER A 601 14.85 16.27 -2.22
N GLN A 602 14.50 16.50 -3.48
CA GLN A 602 14.57 17.81 -4.10
C GLN A 602 13.59 17.93 -5.28
N SER A 603 13.19 19.17 -5.58
CA SER A 603 12.53 19.58 -6.82
C SER A 603 13.41 20.52 -7.63
N TRP A 604 13.28 20.46 -8.95
CA TRP A 604 13.96 21.31 -9.93
C TRP A 604 12.93 22.07 -10.75
N GLY A 605 13.21 23.35 -11.00
CA GLY A 605 12.57 24.10 -12.08
C GLY A 605 13.51 24.13 -13.28
N LEU A 606 13.06 23.56 -14.39
CA LEU A 606 13.79 23.50 -15.64
C LEU A 606 13.14 24.44 -16.66
N ASP A 607 13.94 25.06 -17.50
CA ASP A 607 13.46 25.77 -18.67
C ASP A 607 12.74 24.80 -19.62
N ALA A 608 11.47 25.08 -19.94
CA ALA A 608 10.62 24.17 -20.69
C ALA A 608 11.12 23.89 -22.11
N ALA A 609 11.81 24.86 -22.73
CA ALA A 609 12.30 24.74 -24.10
C ALA A 609 13.64 24.01 -24.19
N THR A 610 14.53 24.21 -23.20
CA THR A 610 15.93 23.78 -23.28
C THR A 610 16.31 22.71 -22.26
N GLY A 611 15.51 22.49 -21.22
CA GLY A 611 15.85 21.64 -20.09
C GLY A 611 16.92 22.24 -19.17
N ALA A 612 17.33 23.49 -19.38
CA ALA A 612 18.33 24.16 -18.57
C ALA A 612 17.80 24.38 -17.14
N LEU A 613 18.63 24.08 -16.14
CA LEU A 613 18.28 24.32 -14.75
C LEU A 613 18.06 25.81 -14.49
N ARG A 614 16.89 26.16 -13.93
CA ARG A 614 16.59 27.52 -13.44
C ARG A 614 16.76 27.62 -11.93
N TRP A 615 16.22 26.67 -11.17
CA TRP A 615 16.28 26.68 -9.71
C TRP A 615 16.09 25.29 -9.10
N THR A 616 16.41 25.16 -7.82
CA THR A 616 16.13 23.96 -7.01
C THR A 616 15.47 24.34 -5.69
N VAL A 617 14.60 23.45 -5.20
CA VAL A 617 13.95 23.55 -3.88
C VAL A 617 14.06 22.21 -3.18
N SER A 618 14.64 22.18 -1.97
CA SER A 618 14.75 20.95 -1.18
C SER A 618 13.40 20.48 -0.64
N GLY A 619 13.21 19.16 -0.60
CA GLY A 619 12.02 18.52 -0.06
C GLY A 619 11.53 17.37 -0.96
N SER A 620 10.93 16.36 -0.33
CA SER A 620 10.34 15.18 -0.99
C SER A 620 8.98 15.50 -1.62
N ALA A 621 8.95 16.32 -2.67
CA ALA A 621 7.70 16.70 -3.36
C ALA A 621 7.35 15.76 -4.53
N MET A 622 7.90 14.54 -4.55
CA MET A 622 7.70 13.61 -5.66
C MET A 622 6.29 13.02 -5.73
N TYR A 623 5.69 12.71 -4.59
CA TYR A 623 4.48 11.91 -4.51
C TYR A 623 3.20 12.74 -4.69
N ALA A 624 3.19 13.99 -4.26
CA ALA A 624 2.06 14.89 -4.43
C ALA A 624 2.24 15.73 -5.71
N PRO A 625 1.21 15.83 -6.59
CA PRO A 625 1.27 16.69 -7.75
C PRO A 625 1.60 18.14 -7.41
N ALA A 626 2.58 18.71 -8.11
CA ALA A 626 2.80 20.16 -8.11
C ALA A 626 1.62 20.86 -8.82
N LEU A 627 1.16 21.99 -8.27
CA LEU A 627 0.06 22.76 -8.85
C LEU A 627 0.55 24.12 -9.34
N ILE A 628 0.39 24.40 -10.63
CA ILE A 628 0.59 25.74 -11.20
C ILE A 628 -0.68 26.56 -10.96
N LEU A 629 -0.55 27.74 -10.35
CA LEU A 629 -1.69 28.56 -9.92
C LEU A 629 -2.16 29.60 -10.97
N GLY A 630 -1.41 29.77 -12.06
CA GLY A 630 -1.74 30.72 -13.14
C GLY A 630 -1.42 32.19 -12.82
N ASP A 631 -0.86 32.48 -11.65
CA ASP A 631 -0.44 33.82 -11.23
C ASP A 631 1.09 33.97 -11.11
N GLY A 632 1.84 33.16 -11.86
CA GLY A 632 3.30 33.10 -11.79
C GLY A 632 3.84 32.32 -10.59
N THR A 633 2.98 31.59 -9.86
CA THR A 633 3.38 30.78 -8.71
C THR A 633 2.94 29.32 -8.81
N ALA A 634 3.57 28.47 -8.00
CA ALA A 634 3.22 27.06 -7.87
C ALA A 634 3.17 26.62 -6.41
N LEU A 635 2.39 25.57 -6.14
CA LEU A 635 2.39 24.84 -4.86
C LEU A 635 3.17 23.54 -4.99
N LEU A 636 4.10 23.34 -4.08
CA LEU A 636 4.81 22.08 -3.86
C LEU A 636 4.43 21.54 -2.49
N THR A 637 4.01 20.28 -2.41
CA THR A 637 3.71 19.63 -1.14
C THR A 637 4.61 18.41 -0.96
N THR A 638 5.37 18.38 0.13
CA THR A 638 6.25 17.24 0.39
C THR A 638 5.51 16.08 1.07
N GLU A 639 6.08 14.88 1.01
CA GLU A 639 5.55 13.68 1.67
C GLU A 639 5.36 13.84 3.18
N PHE A 640 6.13 14.74 3.79
CA PHE A 640 6.09 15.07 5.22
C PHE A 640 5.14 16.24 5.53
N GLY A 641 4.27 16.59 4.58
CA GLY A 641 3.25 17.63 4.76
C GLY A 641 3.82 19.03 4.88
N VAL A 642 4.92 19.32 4.18
CA VAL A 642 5.39 20.71 4.04
C VAL A 642 4.84 21.25 2.73
N MET A 643 3.84 22.12 2.81
CA MET A 643 3.29 22.84 1.67
C MET A 643 4.05 24.16 1.49
N THR A 644 4.57 24.39 0.29
CA THR A 644 5.35 25.59 -0.06
C THR A 644 4.77 26.23 -1.30
N ARG A 645 4.46 27.52 -1.22
CA ARG A 645 4.17 28.33 -2.40
C ARG A 645 5.46 28.97 -2.88
N ILE A 646 5.78 28.78 -4.15
CA ILE A 646 7.01 29.29 -4.77
C ILE A 646 6.68 30.22 -5.94
N ASP A 647 7.57 31.18 -6.18
CA ASP A 647 7.66 31.89 -7.45
C ASP A 647 8.13 30.93 -8.54
N LEU A 648 7.39 30.82 -9.63
CA LEU A 648 7.64 29.80 -10.65
C LEU A 648 8.93 30.07 -11.44
N ALA A 649 9.26 31.34 -11.68
CA ALA A 649 10.44 31.72 -12.45
C ALA A 649 11.75 31.51 -11.67
N THR A 650 11.73 31.75 -10.35
CA THR A 650 12.94 31.81 -9.52
C THR A 650 13.06 30.71 -8.47
N GLY A 651 11.97 29.98 -8.18
CA GLY A 651 11.90 29.02 -7.08
C GLY A 651 11.86 29.67 -5.69
N ALA A 652 11.79 31.01 -5.62
CA ALA A 652 11.78 31.73 -4.36
C ALA A 652 10.51 31.43 -3.57
N LYS A 653 10.67 31.02 -2.31
CA LYS A 653 9.54 30.72 -1.41
C LYS A 653 8.78 32.00 -1.10
N ARG A 654 7.46 31.96 -1.33
CA ARG A 654 6.50 33.00 -0.91
C ARG A 654 6.06 32.78 0.52
N TRP A 655 5.70 31.53 0.84
CA TRP A 655 5.42 31.05 2.19
C TRP A 655 5.62 29.53 2.26
N GLN A 656 5.69 29.01 3.48
CA GLN A 656 5.79 27.58 3.76
C GLN A 656 5.01 27.24 5.03
N THR A 657 4.26 26.14 4.98
CA THR A 657 3.38 25.69 6.06
C THR A 657 3.60 24.21 6.33
N ASN A 658 3.77 23.87 7.62
CA ASN A 658 3.78 22.48 8.06
C ASN A 658 2.35 22.04 8.41
N LEU A 659 1.86 21.03 7.71
CA LEU A 659 0.53 20.47 7.87
C LEU A 659 0.45 19.46 9.03
N ALA A 660 1.60 19.02 9.57
CA ALA A 660 1.71 18.02 10.64
C ALA A 660 1.04 16.67 10.29
N VAL A 661 1.09 16.31 9.01
CA VAL A 661 0.54 15.07 8.43
C VAL A 661 1.44 14.63 7.29
N ARG A 662 1.31 13.39 6.81
CA ARG A 662 1.94 12.97 5.55
C ARG A 662 1.00 13.15 4.37
N VAL A 663 1.52 13.61 3.24
CA VAL A 663 0.75 13.85 2.00
C VAL A 663 1.46 13.16 0.84
N PHE A 664 0.84 12.12 0.28
CA PHE A 664 1.38 11.40 -0.89
C PHE A 664 0.56 11.74 -2.15
N ASN A 665 0.26 10.72 -2.97
CA ASN A 665 -0.51 10.79 -4.22
C ASN A 665 -1.88 11.47 -4.07
N ALA A 666 -2.40 11.56 -2.85
CA ALA A 666 -3.62 12.30 -2.55
C ALA A 666 -3.53 13.79 -2.89
N GLY A 667 -2.35 14.40 -3.05
CA GLY A 667 -2.23 15.73 -3.65
C GLY A 667 -3.04 16.85 -2.98
N VAL A 668 -3.35 17.88 -3.78
CA VAL A 668 -4.04 19.10 -3.34
C VAL A 668 -5.13 19.47 -4.36
N ALA A 669 -6.27 19.96 -3.89
CA ALA A 669 -7.30 20.58 -4.74
C ALA A 669 -7.58 22.01 -4.27
N ILE A 670 -8.01 22.90 -5.18
CA ILE A 670 -8.21 24.32 -4.89
C ILE A 670 -9.68 24.67 -5.02
N GLU A 671 -10.21 25.39 -4.04
CA GLU A 671 -11.53 26.01 -4.07
C GLU A 671 -11.40 27.45 -3.57
N GLY A 672 -11.76 28.42 -4.41
CA GLY A 672 -11.61 29.84 -4.09
C GLY A 672 -10.16 30.23 -3.76
N ASP A 673 -9.93 30.73 -2.55
CA ASP A 673 -8.62 31.16 -2.05
C ASP A 673 -7.90 30.08 -1.20
N THR A 674 -8.44 28.86 -1.16
CA THR A 674 -7.99 27.80 -0.25
C THR A 674 -7.49 26.58 -1.02
N ALA A 675 -6.29 26.13 -0.66
CA ALA A 675 -5.73 24.84 -1.05
C ALA A 675 -6.10 23.77 -0.01
N TRP A 676 -6.81 22.73 -0.44
CA TRP A 676 -7.24 21.60 0.37
C TRP A 676 -6.31 20.41 0.14
N ALA A 677 -5.50 20.08 1.15
CA ALA A 677 -4.61 18.94 1.16
C ALA A 677 -5.26 17.75 1.85
N GLN A 678 -5.27 16.60 1.19
CA GLN A 678 -5.66 15.33 1.78
C GLN A 678 -4.39 14.60 2.25
N SER A 679 -4.32 14.30 3.55
CA SER A 679 -3.27 13.46 4.09
C SER A 679 -3.53 11.99 3.79
N VAL A 680 -2.49 11.17 3.93
CA VAL A 680 -2.66 9.73 3.79
C VAL A 680 -3.54 9.15 4.89
N ASP A 681 -3.42 9.60 6.13
CA ASP A 681 -4.21 9.12 7.27
C ASP A 681 -5.66 9.63 7.30
N GLY A 682 -6.18 10.15 6.19
CA GLY A 682 -7.59 10.54 6.08
C GLY A 682 -7.93 11.93 6.65
N LYS A 683 -6.94 12.77 6.98
CA LYS A 683 -7.15 14.17 7.36
C LYS A 683 -7.24 15.07 6.14
N LEU A 684 -8.18 15.99 6.16
CA LEU A 684 -8.31 17.06 5.17
C LEU A 684 -7.90 18.38 5.83
N ILE A 685 -6.99 19.14 5.22
CA ILE A 685 -6.47 20.41 5.77
C ILE A 685 -6.60 21.52 4.72
N GLY A 686 -7.24 22.63 5.10
CA GLY A 686 -7.32 23.84 4.27
C GLY A 686 -6.16 24.79 4.56
N VAL A 687 -5.52 25.33 3.52
CA VAL A 687 -4.43 26.30 3.58
C VAL A 687 -4.74 27.48 2.68
N ARG A 688 -4.75 28.69 3.24
CA ARG A 688 -5.01 29.91 2.47
C ARG A 688 -3.86 30.17 1.50
N LEU A 689 -4.19 30.39 0.23
CA LEU A 689 -3.21 30.64 -0.82
C LEU A 689 -2.41 31.93 -0.59
N ALA A 690 -3.02 32.95 -0.01
CA ALA A 690 -2.41 34.27 0.14
C ALA A 690 -1.19 34.27 1.09
N ASP A 691 -1.25 33.52 2.19
CA ASP A 691 -0.29 33.63 3.30
C ASP A 691 0.12 32.28 3.92
N GLY A 692 -0.44 31.16 3.45
CA GLY A 692 -0.14 29.83 3.97
C GLY A 692 -0.81 29.52 5.31
N VAL A 693 -1.72 30.36 5.81
CA VAL A 693 -2.40 30.11 7.09
C VAL A 693 -3.33 28.91 6.97
N ARG A 694 -3.25 27.97 7.93
CA ARG A 694 -4.17 26.83 8.02
C ARG A 694 -5.56 27.34 8.44
N GLN A 695 -6.61 26.94 7.71
CA GLN A 695 -7.98 27.45 7.88
C GLN A 695 -8.99 26.41 8.37
N GLY A 696 -8.64 25.11 8.39
CA GLY A 696 -9.51 24.08 8.93
C GLY A 696 -8.89 22.70 8.79
N TRP A 697 -9.39 21.76 9.60
CA TRP A 697 -9.03 20.34 9.49
C TRP A 697 -10.24 19.44 9.79
N LEU A 698 -10.31 18.30 9.11
CA LEU A 698 -11.30 17.25 9.36
C LEU A 698 -10.62 15.90 9.32
N GLN A 699 -10.81 15.05 10.33
CA GLN A 699 -10.52 13.64 10.24
C GLN A 699 -11.69 12.94 9.54
N ARG A 700 -11.54 12.72 8.25
CA ARG A 700 -12.60 12.20 7.37
C ARG A 700 -12.69 10.68 7.42
N GLY A 701 -11.53 10.03 7.35
CA GLY A 701 -11.39 8.57 7.36
C GLY A 701 -10.21 8.15 8.23
N LEU A 702 -10.11 6.85 8.52
CA LEU A 702 -9.06 6.26 9.37
C LEU A 702 -8.12 5.33 8.60
N VAL A 703 -8.37 5.23 7.31
CA VAL A 703 -7.77 4.31 6.34
C VAL A 703 -6.95 5.15 5.39
N TYR A 704 -5.91 4.56 4.82
CA TYR A 704 -5.02 5.26 3.93
C TYR A 704 -5.75 5.77 2.68
N SER A 705 -5.43 7.01 2.31
CA SER A 705 -6.01 7.73 1.17
C SER A 705 -4.89 8.16 0.24
N PHE A 706 -4.87 7.62 -0.98
CA PHE A 706 -3.90 7.97 -2.02
C PHE A 706 -4.52 8.61 -3.26
N SER A 707 -5.85 8.59 -3.36
CA SER A 707 -6.59 9.23 -4.45
C SER A 707 -6.41 10.74 -4.43
N THR A 708 -5.90 11.32 -5.52
CA THR A 708 -5.96 12.78 -5.73
C THR A 708 -7.41 13.25 -5.79
N PRO A 709 -7.85 14.19 -4.94
CA PRO A 709 -9.24 14.64 -4.89
C PRO A 709 -9.56 15.56 -6.06
N GLN A 710 -10.85 15.74 -6.32
CA GLN A 710 -11.39 16.77 -7.21
C GLN A 710 -12.49 17.53 -6.50
N ILE A 711 -12.65 18.81 -6.81
CA ILE A 711 -13.71 19.64 -6.27
C ILE A 711 -14.70 19.94 -7.38
N VAL A 712 -15.98 19.66 -7.12
CA VAL A 712 -17.10 19.91 -8.02
C VAL A 712 -18.23 20.49 -7.19
N ASP A 713 -18.72 21.67 -7.59
CA ASP A 713 -19.85 22.34 -6.93
C ASP A 713 -19.69 22.51 -5.40
N GLY A 714 -18.48 22.85 -4.95
CA GLY A 714 -18.14 23.00 -3.52
C GLY A 714 -18.08 21.69 -2.74
N VAL A 715 -18.07 20.54 -3.43
CA VAL A 715 -17.87 19.21 -2.85
C VAL A 715 -16.52 18.64 -3.29
N LEU A 716 -15.67 18.36 -2.32
CA LEU A 716 -14.43 17.62 -2.53
C LEU A 716 -14.74 16.12 -2.59
N VAL A 717 -14.39 15.47 -3.68
CA VAL A 717 -14.55 14.03 -3.88
C VAL A 717 -13.20 13.34 -3.82
N VAL A 718 -13.10 12.27 -3.03
CA VAL A 718 -11.85 11.54 -2.78
C VAL A 718 -12.12 10.06 -2.48
N GLY A 719 -11.18 9.18 -2.83
CA GLY A 719 -11.22 7.75 -2.52
C GLY A 719 -10.22 7.29 -1.45
N ASP A 720 -10.48 6.15 -0.82
CA ASP A 720 -9.57 5.50 0.13
C ASP A 720 -9.25 4.02 -0.21
N GLN A 721 -8.32 3.42 0.54
CA GLN A 721 -7.88 2.03 0.36
C GLN A 721 -8.96 0.99 0.67
N ASN A 722 -9.97 1.33 1.48
CA ASN A 722 -11.14 0.47 1.70
C ASN A 722 -12.11 0.45 0.52
N GLY A 723 -11.87 1.27 -0.52
CA GLY A 723 -12.73 1.37 -1.68
C GLY A 723 -13.89 2.35 -1.51
N VAL A 724 -13.86 3.19 -0.47
CA VAL A 724 -14.88 4.21 -0.26
C VAL A 724 -14.53 5.45 -1.08
N VAL A 725 -15.45 5.89 -1.92
CA VAL A 725 -15.46 7.23 -2.53
C VAL A 725 -16.37 8.11 -1.70
N GLU A 726 -15.87 9.25 -1.27
CA GLU A 726 -16.56 10.15 -0.36
C GLU A 726 -16.64 11.56 -0.92
N GLY A 727 -17.83 12.17 -0.81
CA GLY A 727 -18.03 13.59 -1.06
C GLY A 727 -18.06 14.37 0.25
N VAL A 728 -17.21 15.40 0.35
CA VAL A 728 -17.08 16.27 1.52
C VAL A 728 -17.50 17.69 1.14
N ALA A 729 -18.51 18.22 1.82
CA ALA A 729 -18.88 19.61 1.71
C ALA A 729 -17.75 20.48 2.24
N LEU A 730 -17.27 21.42 1.42
CA LEU A 730 -16.34 22.43 1.89
C LEU A 730 -17.11 23.64 2.47
N PRO A 731 -16.56 24.32 3.48
CA PRO A 731 -17.10 25.59 3.94
C PRO A 731 -17.09 26.62 2.80
N ARG A 732 -18.12 27.47 2.77
CA ARG A 732 -18.27 28.55 1.78
C ARG A 732 -17.68 29.85 2.29
#